data_AF-A0A3A0BG76-F1
#
_entry.id   AF-A0A3A0BG76-F1
#
_cell.length_a   1.000
_cell.length_b   1.000
_cell.length_c   1.000
_cell.angle_alpha   90.00
_cell.angle_beta   90.00
_cell.angle_gamma   90.00
#
_symmetry.space_group_name_H-M   'P 1'
#
loop_
_entity.id
_entity.type
_entity.pdbx_description
1 polymer ?
#
loop_
_entity_poly.entity_id
_entity_poly.type
_entity_poly.pdbx_seq_one_letter_code
_entity_poly.pdbx_strand_id
1 'polypeptide(L)'
;MLNMPKKSMRSKRVVASKPQRSLKAYVLTTLVFALVFGLVALLARQYLSLQTPSINRIGQSQSQDKLDGTFVDLYNDAYSGITLANLPRYLDEINNLDFNTLIIMDLARKKPGSACEDTDFKWVNQYKEKLKLIFDYAEKNDITIYTGLLSTWSVCNTTYSTENINSTIPYLKNYSHPDNPITYIQNTYGNHPKFAGWYIPDEPYLGSWPDPSVGNSYWKQYVEAIRAKSSKPILVAPPFYLSDQNYTPAQIAQRALSFQQQTGVNIQLWQDSVNATGFPVYKSALSQYSTKDYYDAISTALGKDSLWADIEISSCCIATKGGLAGGGYTGVTAAKIKAQLDNAPSSVAGKRIAWIAQYHLTEVNPRGYYGTDRTLRSYRALFLPSLSQDVLITPLSYKWLGSLHQNYPDSGNELFDRRIGLAKRDSSTNHTDPAYVGLNNSGSLEITLADEHLISDIGIHFLHQNAVNAHFPSSISVTCSTNNFNWSSPVVLTHPSKQEDSELVIGNSKSKLDLTCKYLRLTFNNNNNLSLLSEIEIVGRTTNAPASFFVDTPTTHPAYTAIEALRQKNIINGCTTNPNRFCPNDTVTRAQVAYFLLRGKYGGDFNPPSPTSPSFTDVNPSSAYYPWVEYLKTTGITSGCDKDRYCPSITLTRSQFAIMLLRAKHGGSYIPPTATGTLFSDIPASHPQAAWIEALKNQGITSGCSTTEYCPNKPITRSEAAIFTRNAFGL
;
A
#
# COMPACT_ATOMS: atom_id res chain seq x y z
N MET A 1 -79.14 47.01 77.37
CA MET A 1 -77.92 46.65 78.12
C MET A 1 -76.74 46.99 77.21
N LEU A 2 -76.18 48.20 77.34
CA LEU A 2 -75.02 48.56 78.19
C LEU A 2 -73.75 47.86 77.68
N ASN A 3 -72.63 48.48 77.33
CA ASN A 3 -72.15 49.85 77.50
C ASN A 3 -70.92 50.05 76.57
N MET A 4 -70.77 51.24 75.96
CA MET A 4 -69.45 51.74 75.51
C MET A 4 -68.62 52.19 76.74
N PRO A 5 -67.30 52.44 76.61
CA PRO A 5 -66.89 53.80 76.24
C PRO A 5 -65.66 53.91 75.31
N LYS A 6 -65.71 54.99 74.52
CA LYS A 6 -64.61 55.64 73.79
C LYS A 6 -63.50 56.10 74.73
N LYS A 7 -62.25 56.06 74.27
CA LYS A 7 -61.23 57.09 74.57
C LYS A 7 -60.29 57.30 73.39
N SER A 8 -60.07 58.58 73.08
CA SER A 8 -59.31 59.15 71.97
C SER A 8 -57.81 59.27 72.26
N MET A 9 -56.95 59.21 71.24
CA MET A 9 -56.19 60.36 70.70
C MET A 9 -55.04 59.95 69.76
N ARG A 10 -54.91 60.80 68.73
CA ARG A 10 -53.72 61.22 67.97
C ARG A 10 -53.24 60.42 66.74
N SER A 11 -53.01 61.24 65.72
CA SER A 11 -52.62 61.00 64.34
C SER A 11 -51.37 60.15 64.14
N LYS A 12 -51.36 59.36 63.06
CA LYS A 12 -50.39 59.45 61.96
C LYS A 12 -50.75 58.47 60.83
N ARG A 13 -50.85 58.97 59.60
CA ARG A 13 -50.83 58.16 58.37
C ARG A 13 -49.56 57.32 58.37
N VAL A 14 -49.68 56.00 58.27
CA VAL A 14 -48.57 55.10 57.91
C VAL A 14 -48.97 54.39 56.63
N VAL A 15 -48.39 54.84 55.52
CA VAL A 15 -48.37 54.12 54.25
C VAL A 15 -47.39 52.97 54.43
N ALA A 16 -47.88 51.73 54.30
CA ALA A 16 -47.03 50.54 54.37
C ALA A 16 -46.15 50.46 53.10
N SER A 17 -44.88 50.80 53.22
CA SER A 17 -43.85 50.53 52.23
C SER A 17 -43.45 49.05 52.26
N LYS A 18 -43.75 48.30 51.20
CA LYS A 18 -43.16 46.98 50.96
C LYS A 18 -41.64 47.11 50.77
N PRO A 19 -40.82 46.16 51.27
CA PRO A 19 -39.37 46.25 51.14
C PRO A 19 -38.95 45.90 49.71
N GLN A 20 -38.49 46.89 48.95
CA GLN A 20 -37.68 46.66 47.75
C GLN A 20 -36.33 46.07 48.20
N ARG A 21 -36.23 44.74 48.29
CA ARG A 21 -34.92 44.08 48.17
C ARG A 21 -34.47 44.28 46.72
N SER A 22 -33.37 44.99 46.55
CA SER A 22 -32.94 45.53 45.27
C SER A 22 -32.66 44.41 44.26
N LEU A 23 -33.29 44.52 43.09
CA LEU A 23 -32.99 43.72 41.90
C LEU A 23 -31.48 43.75 41.55
N LYS A 24 -30.79 44.81 41.96
CA LYS A 24 -29.33 44.96 41.84
C LYS A 24 -28.55 43.87 42.59
N ALA A 25 -28.98 43.42 43.76
CA ALA A 25 -28.26 42.38 44.50
C ALA A 25 -28.34 41.02 43.80
N TYR A 26 -29.51 40.61 43.31
CA TYR A 26 -29.70 39.33 42.62
C TYR A 26 -28.97 39.27 41.27
N VAL A 27 -29.01 40.37 40.52
CA VAL A 27 -28.28 40.51 39.24
C VAL A 27 -26.77 40.47 39.48
N LEU A 28 -26.27 41.12 40.55
CA LEU A 28 -24.85 41.10 40.89
C LEU A 28 -24.38 39.69 41.30
N THR A 29 -25.17 38.95 42.10
CA THR A 29 -24.80 37.57 42.48
C THR A 29 -24.80 36.63 41.28
N THR A 30 -25.72 36.80 40.33
CA THR A 30 -25.82 35.95 39.13
C THR A 30 -24.71 36.27 38.12
N LEU A 31 -24.34 37.54 37.97
CA LEU A 31 -23.19 37.97 37.17
C LEU A 31 -21.86 37.50 37.78
N VAL A 32 -21.71 37.56 39.10
CA VAL A 32 -20.52 37.05 39.79
C VAL A 32 -20.42 35.53 39.66
N PHE A 33 -21.52 34.78 39.79
CA PHE A 33 -21.52 33.34 39.53
C PHE A 33 -21.19 33.01 38.07
N ALA A 34 -21.72 33.75 37.10
CA ALA A 34 -21.42 33.56 35.68
C ALA A 34 -19.96 33.91 35.33
N LEU A 35 -19.41 34.97 35.94
CA LEU A 35 -18.00 35.35 35.80
C LEU A 35 -17.08 34.32 36.46
N VAL A 36 -17.41 33.82 37.65
CA VAL A 36 -16.61 32.80 38.34
C VAL A 36 -16.69 31.46 37.60
N PHE A 37 -17.86 31.02 37.11
CA PHE A 37 -17.97 29.84 36.26
C PHE A 37 -17.25 30.02 34.92
N GLY A 38 -17.35 31.21 34.32
CA GLY A 38 -16.62 31.55 33.11
C GLY A 38 -15.11 31.52 33.31
N LEU A 39 -14.62 32.06 34.42
CA LEU A 39 -13.20 32.08 34.78
C LEU A 39 -12.70 30.68 35.17
N VAL A 40 -13.49 29.89 35.90
CA VAL A 40 -13.18 28.48 36.22
C VAL A 40 -13.20 27.61 34.96
N ALA A 41 -14.10 27.86 34.00
CA ALA A 41 -14.11 27.17 32.72
C ALA A 41 -12.95 27.61 31.81
N LEU A 42 -12.54 28.88 31.87
CA LEU A 42 -11.39 29.41 31.14
C LEU A 42 -10.07 28.90 31.72
N LEU A 43 -9.96 28.89 33.06
CA LEU A 43 -8.83 28.32 33.79
C LEU A 43 -8.81 26.80 33.66
N ALA A 44 -9.94 26.11 33.67
CA ALA A 44 -10.02 24.68 33.37
C ALA A 44 -9.64 24.42 31.91
N ARG A 45 -10.06 25.24 30.94
CA ARG A 45 -9.57 25.16 29.55
C ARG A 45 -8.07 25.40 29.43
N GLN A 46 -7.52 26.38 30.15
CA GLN A 46 -6.08 26.63 30.20
C GLN A 46 -5.33 25.49 30.91
N TYR A 47 -5.89 24.92 31.98
CA TYR A 47 -5.32 23.81 32.74
C TYR A 47 -5.39 22.49 31.97
N LEU A 48 -6.48 22.24 31.23
CA LEU A 48 -6.61 21.14 30.28
C LEU A 48 -5.70 21.33 29.06
N SER A 49 -5.56 22.56 28.52
CA SER A 49 -4.62 22.82 27.42
C SER A 49 -3.15 22.72 27.83
N LEU A 50 -2.85 22.88 29.14
CA LEU A 50 -1.51 22.69 29.71
C LEU A 50 -1.21 21.22 30.06
N GLN A 51 -2.22 20.32 30.04
CA GLN A 51 -2.06 18.88 30.35
C GLN A 51 -2.30 17.95 29.15
N THR A 52 -2.72 18.47 28.00
CA THR A 52 -2.89 17.68 26.77
C THR A 52 -1.83 18.09 25.76
N PRO A 53 -0.96 17.17 25.29
CA PRO A 53 -0.10 17.44 24.15
C PRO A 53 -0.98 17.76 22.94
N SER A 54 -0.93 19.00 22.45
CA SER A 54 -1.48 19.34 21.13
C SER A 54 -0.53 18.79 20.08
N ILE A 55 -1.04 18.02 19.12
CA ILE A 55 -0.16 17.41 18.13
C ILE A 55 0.39 18.49 17.19
N ASN A 56 1.71 18.68 17.19
CA ASN A 56 2.35 19.58 16.23
C ASN A 56 2.28 18.90 14.86
N ARG A 57 1.43 19.43 13.98
CA ARG A 57 1.41 19.07 12.55
C ARG A 57 2.69 19.60 11.88
N ILE A 58 3.85 19.07 12.26
CA ILE A 58 5.08 19.29 11.50
C ILE A 58 4.78 18.78 10.10
N GLY A 59 4.92 19.67 9.11
CA GLY A 59 4.52 19.45 7.73
C GLY A 59 4.91 18.06 7.26
N GLN A 60 3.91 17.18 7.20
CA GLN A 60 4.02 15.89 6.55
C GLN A 60 4.13 16.20 5.06
N SER A 61 5.34 16.50 4.61
CA SER A 61 5.72 16.28 3.23
C SER A 61 5.36 14.81 2.98
N GLN A 62 4.28 14.57 2.24
CA GLN A 62 4.07 13.27 1.63
C GLN A 62 5.36 13.02 0.86
N SER A 63 6.13 12.02 1.29
CA SER A 63 7.25 11.57 0.46
C SER A 63 6.67 11.31 -0.92
N GLN A 64 7.16 12.03 -1.93
CA GLN A 64 6.74 11.77 -3.31
C GLN A 64 7.22 10.40 -3.77
N ASP A 65 8.18 9.83 -3.04
CA ASP A 65 8.79 8.58 -3.37
C ASP A 65 7.97 7.40 -2.82
N LYS A 66 7.51 6.53 -3.73
CA LYS A 66 6.84 5.24 -3.49
C LYS A 66 7.66 4.07 -4.07
N LEU A 67 7.39 2.85 -3.66
CA LEU A 67 7.99 1.67 -4.29
C LEU A 67 7.61 1.58 -5.80
N ASP A 68 8.57 1.21 -6.64
CA ASP A 68 8.41 1.11 -8.10
C ASP A 68 7.99 -0.29 -8.56
N GLY A 69 8.28 -1.31 -7.75
CA GLY A 69 8.18 -2.69 -8.18
C GLY A 69 8.44 -3.70 -7.07
N THR A 70 8.48 -4.98 -7.43
CA THR A 70 8.74 -6.06 -6.49
C THR A 70 9.41 -7.29 -7.10
N PHE A 71 10.03 -8.10 -6.25
CA PHE A 71 10.40 -9.48 -6.54
C PHE A 71 9.19 -10.42 -6.55
N VAL A 72 9.17 -11.33 -7.52
CA VAL A 72 8.19 -12.41 -7.65
C VAL A 72 8.89 -13.76 -7.42
N ASP A 73 8.72 -14.32 -6.22
CA ASP A 73 9.20 -15.67 -5.91
C ASP A 73 8.21 -16.72 -6.40
N LEU A 74 8.62 -17.48 -7.43
CA LEU A 74 7.82 -18.55 -8.00
C LEU A 74 8.13 -19.95 -7.41
N TYR A 75 9.22 -20.09 -6.64
CA TYR A 75 9.87 -21.38 -6.39
C TYR A 75 9.53 -22.02 -5.04
N ASN A 76 8.97 -21.33 -4.04
CA ASN A 76 9.07 -21.80 -2.67
C ASN A 76 8.60 -23.26 -2.37
N ASP A 77 9.56 -24.07 -1.92
CA ASP A 77 9.43 -25.49 -1.55
C ASP A 77 8.92 -25.73 -0.12
N ALA A 78 9.01 -24.74 0.78
CA ALA A 78 8.52 -24.87 2.16
C ALA A 78 7.05 -24.47 2.32
N TYR A 79 6.50 -23.65 1.41
CA TYR A 79 5.16 -23.04 1.54
C TYR A 79 4.39 -22.89 0.22
N SER A 80 4.66 -23.75 -0.76
CA SER A 80 4.01 -23.79 -2.08
C SER A 80 4.07 -22.43 -2.80
N GLY A 81 5.16 -22.15 -3.53
CA GLY A 81 5.27 -20.97 -4.39
C GLY A 81 4.00 -20.72 -5.22
N ILE A 82 3.79 -19.48 -5.65
CA ILE A 82 2.49 -19.04 -6.18
C ILE A 82 1.90 -20.01 -7.23
N THR A 83 0.68 -20.50 -6.98
CA THR A 83 0.00 -21.42 -7.90
C THR A 83 -0.48 -20.67 -9.14
N LEU A 84 -0.63 -21.37 -10.26
CA LEU A 84 -1.15 -20.77 -11.48
C LEU A 84 -2.56 -20.16 -11.29
N ALA A 85 -3.37 -20.75 -10.40
CA ALA A 85 -4.71 -20.26 -10.09
C ALA A 85 -4.70 -18.94 -9.27
N ASN A 86 -3.72 -18.77 -8.39
CA ASN A 86 -3.60 -17.58 -7.54
C ASN A 86 -2.83 -16.44 -8.23
N LEU A 87 -2.03 -16.76 -9.26
CA LEU A 87 -1.16 -15.80 -9.95
C LEU A 87 -1.90 -14.57 -10.52
N PRO A 88 -3.07 -14.67 -11.18
CA PRO A 88 -3.80 -13.49 -11.63
C PRO A 88 -4.19 -12.53 -10.49
N ARG A 89 -4.74 -13.06 -9.39
CA ARG A 89 -5.17 -12.24 -8.25
C ARG A 89 -3.98 -11.54 -7.57
N TYR A 90 -2.83 -12.20 -7.55
CA TYR A 90 -1.60 -11.63 -7.03
C TYR A 90 -1.05 -10.52 -7.93
N LEU A 91 -1.11 -10.70 -9.25
CA LEU A 91 -0.74 -9.65 -10.21
C LEU A 91 -1.71 -8.46 -10.14
N ASP A 92 -3.01 -8.70 -9.87
CA ASP A 92 -3.97 -7.63 -9.58
C ASP A 92 -3.61 -6.86 -8.30
N GLU A 93 -3.19 -7.57 -7.23
CA GLU A 93 -2.71 -6.93 -5.99
C GLU A 93 -1.51 -6.02 -6.26
N ILE A 94 -0.50 -6.51 -7.00
CA ILE A 94 0.67 -5.73 -7.41
C ILE A 94 0.27 -4.48 -8.19
N ASN A 95 -0.61 -4.63 -9.17
CA ASN A 95 -1.08 -3.50 -9.97
C ASN A 95 -1.83 -2.47 -9.11
N ASN A 96 -2.59 -2.92 -8.11
CA ASN A 96 -3.27 -2.05 -7.14
C ASN A 96 -2.31 -1.37 -6.15
N LEU A 97 -1.04 -1.78 -6.09
CA LEU A 97 0.04 -1.09 -5.39
C LEU A 97 0.80 -0.11 -6.29
N ASP A 98 0.34 0.07 -7.54
CA ASP A 98 0.96 0.95 -8.55
C ASP A 98 2.43 0.56 -8.84
N PHE A 99 2.71 -0.74 -8.81
CA PHE A 99 4.02 -1.30 -9.15
C PHE A 99 4.11 -1.55 -10.65
N ASN A 100 5.16 -1.01 -11.26
CA ASN A 100 5.39 -1.09 -12.71
C ASN A 100 6.62 -1.93 -13.08
N THR A 101 7.30 -2.53 -12.10
CA THR A 101 8.50 -3.35 -12.33
C THR A 101 8.40 -4.66 -11.55
N LEU A 102 8.56 -5.79 -12.23
CA LEU A 102 8.64 -7.11 -11.60
C LEU A 102 9.98 -7.77 -11.88
N ILE A 103 10.55 -8.35 -10.84
CA ILE A 103 11.77 -9.14 -10.92
C ILE A 103 11.40 -10.57 -10.54
N ILE A 104 11.30 -11.45 -11.52
CA ILE A 104 11.12 -12.87 -11.25
C ILE A 104 12.41 -13.36 -10.59
N MET A 105 12.32 -13.90 -9.38
CA MET A 105 13.50 -14.13 -8.56
C MET A 105 14.42 -15.22 -9.14
N ASP A 106 13.86 -16.37 -9.50
CA ASP A 106 14.57 -17.47 -10.14
C ASP A 106 13.59 -18.39 -10.89
N LEU A 107 14.09 -19.12 -11.88
CA LEU A 107 13.31 -20.10 -12.65
C LEU A 107 13.65 -21.54 -12.27
N ALA A 108 14.84 -21.73 -11.73
CA ALA A 108 15.29 -23.01 -11.22
C ALA A 108 16.32 -22.79 -10.11
N ARG A 109 16.40 -23.73 -9.18
CA ARG A 109 17.43 -23.76 -8.15
C ARG A 109 18.20 -25.06 -8.20
N LYS A 110 19.44 -25.04 -7.73
CA LYS A 110 20.18 -26.27 -7.47
C LYS A 110 19.37 -27.13 -6.50
N LYS A 111 19.21 -28.41 -6.82
CA LYS A 111 18.25 -29.29 -6.14
C LYS A 111 18.61 -29.45 -4.66
N PRO A 112 17.66 -29.27 -3.72
CA PRO A 112 17.95 -29.48 -2.30
C PRO A 112 18.51 -30.88 -2.03
N GLY A 113 19.62 -30.94 -1.30
CA GLY A 113 20.33 -32.18 -0.99
C GLY A 113 21.30 -32.69 -2.07
N SER A 114 21.47 -31.96 -3.18
CA SER A 114 22.54 -32.24 -4.17
C SER A 114 23.90 -31.74 -3.67
N ALA A 115 24.98 -32.20 -4.31
CA ALA A 115 26.31 -31.63 -4.12
C ALA A 115 26.46 -30.31 -4.89
N CYS A 116 27.50 -29.51 -4.56
CA CYS A 116 27.72 -28.22 -5.21
C CYS A 116 28.23 -28.38 -6.66
N GLU A 117 28.88 -29.49 -6.98
CA GLU A 117 29.33 -29.87 -8.32
C GLU A 117 28.23 -30.46 -9.20
N ASP A 118 27.04 -30.74 -8.65
CA ASP A 118 25.93 -31.29 -9.42
C ASP A 118 25.34 -30.26 -10.40
N THR A 119 24.91 -30.76 -11.56
CA THR A 119 24.26 -29.97 -12.63
C THR A 119 22.74 -30.19 -12.68
N ASP A 120 22.16 -30.86 -11.67
CA ASP A 120 20.72 -31.09 -11.55
C ASP A 120 20.04 -29.86 -10.93
N PHE A 121 19.33 -29.10 -11.76
CA PHE A 121 18.53 -27.97 -11.33
C PHE A 121 17.06 -28.37 -11.28
N LYS A 122 16.43 -28.11 -10.14
CA LYS A 122 14.99 -28.24 -10.00
C LYS A 122 14.34 -26.97 -10.55
N TRP A 123 13.43 -27.13 -11.50
CA TRP A 123 12.67 -26.02 -12.07
C TRP A 123 11.47 -25.66 -11.21
N VAL A 124 11.10 -24.38 -11.25
CA VAL A 124 9.79 -23.92 -10.78
C VAL A 124 8.70 -24.75 -11.46
N ASN A 125 7.78 -25.30 -10.66
CA ASN A 125 6.64 -26.02 -11.22
C ASN A 125 5.79 -25.11 -12.12
N GLN A 126 5.48 -25.58 -13.33
CA GLN A 126 4.72 -24.84 -14.35
C GLN A 126 5.32 -23.45 -14.69
N TYR A 127 6.65 -23.32 -14.67
CA TYR A 127 7.30 -22.03 -14.89
C TYR A 127 6.97 -21.43 -16.26
N LYS A 128 6.80 -22.25 -17.30
CA LYS A 128 6.49 -21.78 -18.66
C LYS A 128 5.13 -21.11 -18.72
N GLU A 129 4.12 -21.73 -18.13
CA GLU A 129 2.74 -21.22 -18.04
C GLU A 129 2.67 -19.97 -17.16
N LYS A 130 3.37 -19.99 -16.00
CA LYS A 130 3.45 -18.82 -15.11
C LYS A 130 4.11 -17.63 -15.81
N LEU A 131 5.24 -17.85 -16.51
CA LEU A 131 5.91 -16.81 -17.28
C LEU A 131 5.02 -16.24 -18.36
N LYS A 132 4.33 -17.09 -19.13
CA LYS A 132 3.41 -16.63 -20.16
C LYS A 132 2.34 -15.71 -19.57
N LEU A 133 1.73 -16.13 -18.46
CA LEU A 133 0.72 -15.34 -17.78
C LEU A 133 1.27 -14.01 -17.25
N ILE A 134 2.47 -14.00 -16.65
CA ILE A 134 3.13 -12.78 -16.18
C ILE A 134 3.40 -11.83 -17.34
N PHE A 135 3.97 -12.30 -18.45
CA PHE A 135 4.28 -11.46 -19.61
C PHE A 135 3.02 -10.91 -20.30
N ASP A 136 1.98 -11.75 -20.50
CA ASP A 136 0.69 -11.32 -21.04
C ASP A 136 0.04 -10.24 -20.14
N TYR A 137 0.09 -10.44 -18.81
CA TYR A 137 -0.42 -9.47 -17.84
C TYR A 137 0.39 -8.17 -17.86
N ALA A 138 1.72 -8.29 -17.95
CA ALA A 138 2.62 -7.16 -17.94
C ALA A 138 2.46 -6.29 -19.19
N GLU A 139 2.22 -6.90 -20.36
CA GLU A 139 1.93 -6.16 -21.58
C GLU A 139 0.68 -5.31 -21.44
N LYS A 140 -0.37 -5.90 -20.87
CA LYS A 140 -1.67 -5.27 -20.67
C LYS A 140 -1.66 -4.11 -19.67
N ASN A 141 -0.81 -4.18 -18.65
CA ASN A 141 -0.79 -3.22 -17.54
C ASN A 141 0.49 -2.35 -17.51
N ASP A 142 1.25 -2.33 -18.61
CA ASP A 142 2.50 -1.56 -18.74
C ASP A 142 3.55 -1.84 -17.65
N ILE A 143 3.68 -3.12 -17.27
CA ILE A 143 4.65 -3.57 -16.27
C ILE A 143 5.91 -4.07 -16.98
N THR A 144 7.06 -3.69 -16.47
CA THR A 144 8.37 -4.10 -16.96
C THR A 144 8.86 -5.35 -16.22
N ILE A 145 9.41 -6.32 -16.95
CA ILE A 145 9.86 -7.61 -16.41
C ILE A 145 11.37 -7.78 -16.51
N TYR A 146 11.96 -8.19 -15.39
CA TYR A 146 13.30 -8.77 -15.31
C TYR A 146 13.20 -10.25 -14.92
N THR A 147 13.95 -11.12 -15.59
CA THR A 147 13.88 -12.56 -15.33
C THR A 147 15.13 -13.07 -14.63
N GLY A 148 14.94 -13.64 -13.45
CA GLY A 148 15.91 -14.47 -12.75
C GLY A 148 16.24 -15.73 -13.54
N LEU A 149 17.45 -16.26 -13.33
CA LEU A 149 17.93 -17.47 -13.98
C LEU A 149 18.02 -18.63 -12.98
N LEU A 150 19.24 -19.05 -12.66
CA LEU A 150 19.52 -20.15 -11.74
C LEU A 150 19.96 -19.58 -10.40
N SER A 151 19.36 -20.05 -9.31
CA SER A 151 19.88 -19.84 -7.96
C SER A 151 20.67 -21.06 -7.51
N THR A 152 21.86 -20.83 -6.97
CA THR A 152 22.72 -21.87 -6.38
C THR A 152 22.77 -21.79 -4.86
N TRP A 153 22.05 -20.81 -4.30
CA TRP A 153 21.93 -20.57 -2.88
C TRP A 153 21.37 -21.80 -2.13
N SER A 154 21.79 -21.98 -0.87
CA SER A 154 21.48 -23.09 0.07
C SER A 154 22.15 -24.44 -0.18
N VAL A 155 22.86 -24.63 -1.31
CA VAL A 155 23.58 -25.88 -1.60
C VAL A 155 25.10 -25.71 -1.52
N CYS A 156 25.64 -24.62 -2.06
CA CYS A 156 27.08 -24.36 -2.08
C CYS A 156 27.52 -23.53 -0.86
N ASN A 157 28.71 -23.82 -0.31
CA ASN A 157 29.29 -23.07 0.81
C ASN A 157 29.46 -21.58 0.49
N THR A 158 29.94 -21.28 -0.72
CA THR A 158 29.91 -19.94 -1.32
C THR A 158 29.49 -20.06 -2.77
N THR A 159 28.77 -19.07 -3.27
CA THR A 159 28.27 -19.07 -4.65
C THR A 159 29.39 -19.07 -5.69
N TYR A 160 30.57 -18.59 -5.34
CA TYR A 160 31.74 -18.51 -6.22
C TYR A 160 32.77 -19.61 -5.92
N SER A 161 32.37 -20.71 -5.28
CA SER A 161 33.28 -21.85 -5.11
C SER A 161 33.66 -22.46 -6.47
N THR A 162 34.84 -23.06 -6.54
CA THR A 162 35.34 -23.70 -7.76
C THR A 162 34.36 -24.76 -8.28
N GLU A 163 33.75 -25.54 -7.39
CA GLU A 163 32.75 -26.56 -7.70
C GLU A 163 31.50 -25.95 -8.33
N ASN A 164 31.02 -24.82 -7.80
CA ASN A 164 29.86 -24.14 -8.38
C ASN A 164 30.17 -23.53 -9.74
N ILE A 165 31.36 -22.92 -9.89
CA ILE A 165 31.82 -22.38 -11.18
C ILE A 165 31.86 -23.49 -12.23
N ASN A 166 32.44 -24.64 -11.89
CA ASN A 166 32.63 -25.78 -12.79
C ASN A 166 31.31 -26.50 -13.15
N SER A 167 30.25 -26.35 -12.36
CA SER A 167 28.93 -26.92 -12.67
C SER A 167 28.01 -25.92 -13.36
N THR A 168 27.85 -24.73 -12.79
CA THR A 168 26.84 -23.74 -13.21
C THR A 168 27.24 -23.02 -14.50
N ILE A 169 28.51 -22.60 -14.66
CA ILE A 169 28.92 -21.85 -15.85
C ILE A 169 28.87 -22.70 -17.13
N PRO A 170 29.38 -23.95 -17.16
CA PRO A 170 29.23 -24.80 -18.33
C PRO A 170 27.76 -25.09 -18.68
N TYR A 171 26.90 -25.29 -17.67
CA TYR A 171 25.47 -25.47 -17.90
C TYR A 171 24.83 -24.24 -18.57
N LEU A 172 25.13 -23.04 -18.09
CA LEU A 172 24.65 -21.78 -18.69
C LEU A 172 25.18 -21.55 -20.11
N LYS A 173 26.43 -21.94 -20.39
CA LYS A 173 27.05 -21.82 -21.72
C LYS A 173 26.65 -22.94 -22.69
N ASN A 174 26.01 -24.01 -22.21
CA ASN A 174 25.48 -25.09 -23.05
C ASN A 174 24.14 -24.70 -23.67
N TYR A 175 24.17 -23.81 -24.67
CA TYR A 175 22.97 -23.26 -25.32
C TYR A 175 22.16 -24.28 -26.13
N SER A 176 22.69 -25.48 -26.39
CA SER A 176 21.95 -26.57 -27.02
C SER A 176 21.20 -27.44 -26.01
N HIS A 177 21.43 -27.26 -24.71
CA HIS A 177 20.67 -27.98 -23.68
C HIS A 177 19.19 -27.56 -23.74
N PRO A 178 18.23 -28.51 -23.79
CA PRO A 178 16.81 -28.20 -23.97
C PRO A 178 16.24 -27.34 -22.84
N ASP A 179 16.79 -27.49 -21.63
CA ASP A 179 16.42 -26.69 -20.46
C ASP A 179 17.36 -25.51 -20.20
N ASN A 180 18.21 -25.08 -21.14
CA ASN A 180 19.06 -23.91 -20.88
C ASN A 180 18.19 -22.64 -20.67
N PRO A 181 18.20 -22.00 -19.47
CA PRO A 181 17.27 -20.91 -19.14
C PRO A 181 17.49 -19.66 -20.01
N ILE A 182 18.74 -19.33 -20.33
CA ILE A 182 19.08 -18.18 -21.17
C ILE A 182 18.49 -18.36 -22.57
N THR A 183 18.68 -19.55 -23.17
CA THR A 183 18.17 -19.86 -24.50
C THR A 183 16.64 -19.88 -24.53
N TYR A 184 16.01 -20.50 -23.52
CA TYR A 184 14.55 -20.51 -23.41
C TYR A 184 13.97 -19.09 -23.33
N ILE A 185 14.45 -18.25 -22.41
CA ILE A 185 13.94 -16.89 -22.24
C ILE A 185 14.24 -16.02 -23.46
N GLN A 186 15.46 -16.07 -24.01
CA GLN A 186 15.81 -15.26 -25.16
C GLN A 186 14.98 -15.64 -26.40
N ASN A 187 14.74 -16.94 -26.63
CA ASN A 187 13.93 -17.38 -27.77
C ASN A 187 12.44 -17.06 -27.60
N THR A 188 11.92 -17.12 -26.37
CA THR A 188 10.49 -16.95 -26.10
C THR A 188 10.11 -15.49 -25.89
N TYR A 189 10.90 -14.74 -25.13
CA TYR A 189 10.58 -13.38 -24.66
C TYR A 189 11.63 -12.34 -25.03
N GLY A 190 12.72 -12.71 -25.72
CA GLY A 190 13.83 -11.79 -26.05
C GLY A 190 13.41 -10.50 -26.77
N ASN A 191 12.40 -10.60 -27.64
CA ASN A 191 11.82 -9.47 -28.38
C ASN A 191 10.52 -8.93 -27.75
N HIS A 192 10.07 -9.50 -26.62
CA HIS A 192 8.85 -9.06 -25.96
C HIS A 192 9.03 -7.63 -25.43
N PRO A 193 8.08 -6.71 -25.68
CA PRO A 193 8.25 -5.29 -25.34
C PRO A 193 8.42 -5.04 -23.84
N LYS A 194 7.86 -5.92 -23.01
CA LYS A 194 7.98 -5.84 -21.55
C LYS A 194 9.19 -6.54 -20.96
N PHE A 195 9.95 -7.30 -21.75
CA PHE A 195 11.19 -7.92 -21.25
C PHE A 195 12.31 -6.90 -21.23
N ALA A 196 12.66 -6.37 -20.06
CA ALA A 196 13.66 -5.32 -19.93
C ALA A 196 15.05 -5.84 -19.60
N GLY A 197 15.19 -7.01 -18.98
CA GLY A 197 16.52 -7.52 -18.67
C GLY A 197 16.53 -8.76 -17.80
N TRP A 198 17.73 -9.07 -17.33
CA TRP A 198 18.04 -10.30 -16.61
C TRP A 198 18.34 -10.00 -15.16
N TYR A 199 18.06 -10.94 -14.29
CA TYR A 199 18.47 -10.93 -12.89
C TYR A 199 19.33 -12.15 -12.62
N ILE A 200 20.48 -11.97 -11.99
CA ILE A 200 21.31 -13.07 -11.48
C ILE A 200 20.93 -13.23 -10.01
N PRO A 201 20.27 -14.34 -9.62
CA PRO A 201 19.76 -14.54 -8.26
C PRO A 201 20.86 -14.77 -7.22
N ASP A 202 22.06 -15.10 -7.69
CA ASP A 202 23.23 -15.34 -6.86
C ASP A 202 23.85 -13.99 -6.42
N GLU A 203 23.63 -13.65 -5.16
CA GLU A 203 23.95 -12.34 -4.58
C GLU A 203 25.46 -12.12 -4.35
N PRO A 204 26.05 -11.00 -4.83
CA PRO A 204 27.44 -10.66 -4.55
C PRO A 204 27.60 -9.94 -3.21
N TYR A 205 28.37 -10.53 -2.28
CA TYR A 205 28.64 -9.95 -0.96
C TYR A 205 29.70 -8.84 -1.00
N LEU A 206 29.39 -7.71 -1.62
CA LEU A 206 30.36 -6.63 -1.85
C LEU A 206 30.86 -5.94 -0.56
N GLY A 207 30.08 -6.01 0.52
CA GLY A 207 30.44 -5.48 1.83
C GLY A 207 31.20 -6.44 2.74
N SER A 208 31.40 -7.70 2.37
CA SER A 208 31.89 -8.74 3.29
C SER A 208 33.38 -9.06 3.13
N TRP A 209 33.90 -9.89 4.05
CA TRP A 209 35.17 -10.59 3.94
C TRP A 209 34.93 -12.07 3.55
N PRO A 210 35.82 -12.71 2.76
CA PRO A 210 37.01 -12.15 2.09
C PRO A 210 36.66 -11.15 1.00
N ASP A 211 37.68 -10.45 0.45
CA ASP A 211 37.48 -9.47 -0.64
C ASP A 211 36.60 -10.09 -1.75
N PRO A 212 35.43 -9.48 -2.06
CA PRO A 212 34.50 -9.99 -3.05
C PRO A 212 35.12 -10.13 -4.44
N SER A 213 36.24 -9.46 -4.72
CA SER A 213 36.97 -9.59 -5.99
C SER A 213 37.36 -11.05 -6.31
N VAL A 214 37.52 -11.90 -5.29
CA VAL A 214 37.77 -13.34 -5.44
C VAL A 214 36.65 -14.02 -6.23
N GLY A 215 35.40 -13.60 -6.03
CA GLY A 215 34.24 -14.17 -6.71
C GLY A 215 33.92 -13.51 -8.05
N ASN A 216 34.50 -12.35 -8.40
CA ASN A 216 34.13 -11.59 -9.60
C ASN A 216 34.24 -12.41 -10.90
N SER A 217 35.15 -13.39 -10.95
CA SER A 217 35.26 -14.32 -12.09
C SER A 217 33.96 -15.11 -12.35
N TYR A 218 33.24 -15.51 -11.30
CA TYR A 218 31.96 -16.19 -11.41
C TYR A 218 30.92 -15.30 -12.09
N TRP A 219 30.66 -14.11 -11.53
CA TRP A 219 29.67 -13.17 -12.08
C TRP A 219 30.06 -12.68 -13.48
N LYS A 220 31.36 -12.44 -13.76
CA LYS A 220 31.83 -12.10 -15.10
C LYS A 220 31.47 -13.20 -16.10
N GLN A 221 31.76 -14.46 -15.79
CA GLN A 221 31.45 -15.59 -16.68
C GLN A 221 29.95 -15.82 -16.84
N TYR A 222 29.17 -15.55 -15.79
CA TYR A 222 27.70 -15.58 -15.84
C TYR A 222 27.17 -14.49 -16.78
N VAL A 223 27.65 -13.25 -16.62
CA VAL A 223 27.34 -12.13 -17.51
C VAL A 223 27.72 -12.44 -18.95
N GLU A 224 28.90 -13.00 -19.20
CA GLU A 224 29.33 -13.44 -20.54
C GLU A 224 28.39 -14.46 -21.16
N ALA A 225 27.87 -15.41 -20.36
CA ALA A 225 26.89 -16.39 -20.83
C ALA A 225 25.58 -15.72 -21.29
N ILE A 226 25.09 -14.73 -20.53
CA ILE A 226 23.91 -13.95 -20.93
C ILE A 226 24.22 -13.08 -22.16
N ARG A 227 25.37 -12.40 -22.18
CA ARG A 227 25.79 -11.47 -23.24
C ARG A 227 26.00 -12.14 -24.59
N ALA A 228 26.34 -13.43 -24.61
CA ALA A 228 26.41 -14.21 -25.83
C ALA A 228 25.04 -14.32 -26.55
N LYS A 229 23.93 -14.05 -25.86
CA LYS A 229 22.56 -14.16 -26.38
C LYS A 229 21.74 -12.88 -26.28
N SER A 230 22.11 -11.93 -25.41
CA SER A 230 21.29 -10.77 -25.09
C SER A 230 22.10 -9.51 -24.77
N SER A 231 21.68 -8.37 -25.34
CA SER A 231 22.21 -7.04 -25.02
C SER A 231 21.46 -6.33 -23.88
N LYS A 232 20.38 -6.92 -23.37
CA LYS A 232 19.53 -6.28 -22.34
C LYS A 232 20.26 -6.14 -20.99
N PRO A 233 19.92 -5.12 -20.17
CA PRO A 233 20.49 -4.94 -18.85
C PRO A 233 20.50 -6.20 -17.97
N ILE A 234 21.52 -6.33 -17.12
CA ILE A 234 21.70 -7.41 -16.15
C ILE A 234 21.79 -6.82 -14.74
N LEU A 235 20.98 -7.38 -13.84
CA LEU A 235 20.80 -6.96 -12.46
C LEU A 235 21.41 -8.00 -11.51
N VAL A 236 21.91 -7.52 -10.37
CA VAL A 236 22.28 -8.30 -9.19
C VAL A 236 21.78 -7.57 -7.95
N ALA A 237 21.54 -8.29 -6.85
CA ALA A 237 21.09 -7.69 -5.59
C ALA A 237 22.14 -7.88 -4.47
N PRO A 238 23.19 -7.03 -4.38
CA PRO A 238 24.18 -7.14 -3.31
C PRO A 238 23.56 -6.74 -1.95
N PRO A 239 23.80 -7.50 -0.87
CA PRO A 239 23.38 -7.08 0.46
C PRO A 239 24.32 -6.02 1.05
N PHE A 240 23.80 -5.11 1.89
CA PHE A 240 24.62 -4.30 2.80
C PHE A 240 25.17 -5.11 3.99
N TYR A 241 25.86 -6.21 3.68
CA TYR A 241 26.60 -6.97 4.69
C TYR A 241 27.96 -6.33 4.92
N LEU A 242 28.02 -5.24 5.70
CA LEU A 242 29.28 -4.55 6.02
C LEU A 242 30.06 -5.30 7.12
N SER A 243 30.45 -6.56 6.91
CA SER A 243 31.13 -7.45 7.90
C SER A 243 32.01 -6.71 8.92
N ASP A 244 32.30 -7.24 10.12
CA ASP A 244 33.10 -6.65 11.24
C ASP A 244 34.28 -5.69 10.92
N GLN A 245 34.77 -5.69 9.68
CA GLN A 245 35.54 -4.64 9.03
C GLN A 245 34.69 -3.38 8.70
N ASN A 246 34.84 -2.33 9.50
CA ASN A 246 34.14 -1.03 9.39
C ASN A 246 34.36 -0.29 8.03
N TYR A 247 33.73 -0.73 6.94
CA TYR A 247 33.87 -0.11 5.62
C TYR A 247 33.15 1.23 5.49
N THR A 248 33.86 2.28 5.07
CA THR A 248 33.28 3.60 4.80
C THR A 248 32.40 3.60 3.54
N PRO A 249 31.46 4.57 3.39
CA PRO A 249 30.68 4.74 2.17
C PRO A 249 31.54 4.80 0.90
N ALA A 250 32.68 5.50 0.95
CA ALA A 250 33.61 5.60 -0.17
C ALA A 250 34.25 4.25 -0.55
N GLN A 251 34.59 3.41 0.44
CA GLN A 251 35.15 2.08 0.17
C GLN A 251 34.11 1.15 -0.48
N ILE A 252 32.87 1.18 0.00
CA ILE A 252 31.77 0.41 -0.61
C ILE A 252 31.46 0.91 -2.02
N ALA A 253 31.40 2.22 -2.24
CA ALA A 253 31.22 2.79 -3.57
C ALA A 253 32.33 2.36 -4.55
N GLN A 254 33.60 2.34 -4.11
CA GLN A 254 34.71 1.88 -4.93
C GLN A 254 34.61 0.37 -5.26
N ARG A 255 34.18 -0.45 -4.30
CA ARG A 255 33.93 -1.88 -4.54
C ARG A 255 32.79 -2.09 -5.52
N ALA A 256 31.71 -1.34 -5.38
CA ALA A 256 30.57 -1.35 -6.29
C ALA A 256 31.01 -1.01 -7.72
N LEU A 257 31.80 0.05 -7.90
CA LEU A 257 32.34 0.45 -9.20
C LEU A 257 33.27 -0.61 -9.80
N SER A 258 34.19 -1.13 -8.99
CA SER A 258 35.13 -2.18 -9.40
C SER A 258 34.38 -3.45 -9.85
N PHE A 259 33.37 -3.86 -9.10
CA PHE A 259 32.51 -4.99 -9.46
C PHE A 259 31.81 -4.75 -10.81
N GLN A 260 31.22 -3.56 -11.01
CA GLN A 260 30.54 -3.21 -12.27
C GLN A 260 31.51 -3.31 -13.46
N GLN A 261 32.71 -2.72 -13.32
CA GLN A 261 33.73 -2.69 -14.37
C GLN A 261 34.29 -4.08 -14.70
N GLN A 262 34.48 -4.94 -13.70
CA GLN A 262 35.06 -6.27 -13.90
C GLN A 262 34.07 -7.29 -14.45
N THR A 263 32.79 -7.17 -14.09
CA THR A 263 31.77 -8.18 -14.42
C THR A 263 30.89 -7.79 -15.61
N GLY A 264 30.69 -6.50 -15.87
CA GLY A 264 29.76 -6.01 -16.89
C GLY A 264 28.28 -6.04 -16.47
N VAL A 265 28.00 -6.25 -15.18
CA VAL A 265 26.68 -6.02 -14.59
C VAL A 265 26.27 -4.56 -14.80
N ASN A 266 24.99 -4.30 -15.11
CA ASN A 266 24.52 -2.94 -15.35
C ASN A 266 24.02 -2.27 -14.08
N ILE A 267 23.18 -2.97 -13.32
CA ILE A 267 22.41 -2.39 -12.22
C ILE A 267 22.64 -3.21 -10.95
N GLN A 268 22.91 -2.52 -9.85
CA GLN A 268 23.07 -3.10 -8.52
C GLN A 268 21.88 -2.70 -7.64
N LEU A 269 21.09 -3.69 -7.20
CA LEU A 269 19.91 -3.56 -6.36
C LEU A 269 20.31 -3.78 -4.91
N TRP A 270 20.77 -2.74 -4.22
CA TRP A 270 21.33 -2.92 -2.88
C TRP A 270 20.25 -3.19 -1.85
N GLN A 271 20.31 -4.36 -1.20
CA GLN A 271 19.40 -4.77 -0.13
C GLN A 271 19.70 -3.93 1.10
N ASP A 272 18.73 -3.12 1.51
CA ASP A 272 18.92 -2.08 2.52
C ASP A 272 19.12 -2.64 3.93
N SER A 273 18.67 -3.88 4.19
CA SER A 273 18.81 -4.64 5.43
C SER A 273 18.54 -3.85 6.70
N VAL A 274 17.66 -2.84 6.60
CA VAL A 274 17.27 -2.03 7.74
C VAL A 274 16.57 -2.95 8.75
N ASN A 275 17.23 -3.20 9.89
CA ASN A 275 16.83 -4.10 10.97
C ASN A 275 16.81 -5.61 10.68
N ALA A 276 17.48 -6.11 9.63
CA ALA A 276 17.78 -7.54 9.52
C ALA A 276 18.90 -7.91 10.51
N THR A 277 18.82 -9.07 11.19
CA THR A 277 19.88 -9.50 12.11
C THR A 277 21.17 -9.84 11.37
N GLY A 278 22.30 -9.30 11.87
CA GLY A 278 23.62 -9.59 11.32
C GLY A 278 24.15 -8.54 10.33
N PHE A 279 23.44 -7.41 10.16
CA PHE A 279 23.78 -6.40 9.16
C PHE A 279 24.29 -5.09 9.81
N PRO A 280 25.61 -4.85 9.77
CA PRO A 280 26.33 -3.81 10.54
C PRO A 280 26.21 -2.36 10.09
N VAL A 281 25.31 -2.00 9.16
CA VAL A 281 24.97 -0.56 8.98
C VAL A 281 24.39 0.02 10.28
N TYR A 282 23.80 -0.82 11.14
CA TYR A 282 23.26 -0.44 12.45
C TYR A 282 23.96 -1.10 13.67
N LYS A 283 24.80 -2.14 13.48
CA LYS A 283 25.63 -2.68 14.58
C LYS A 283 26.90 -1.84 14.73
N SER A 284 26.89 -0.90 15.69
CA SER A 284 28.00 -0.40 16.53
C SER A 284 29.41 -0.13 15.95
N ALA A 285 29.65 -0.19 14.65
CA ALA A 285 30.98 -0.13 14.05
C ALA A 285 31.24 1.17 13.27
N LEU A 286 30.19 1.89 12.84
CA LEU A 286 30.29 3.19 12.19
C LEU A 286 29.17 4.13 12.65
N SER A 287 29.22 4.57 13.92
CA SER A 287 28.27 5.55 14.48
C SER A 287 28.22 6.92 13.77
N GLN A 288 28.99 7.10 12.68
CA GLN A 288 29.11 8.31 11.89
C GLN A 288 28.42 8.27 10.51
N TYR A 289 28.05 7.09 9.99
CA TYR A 289 27.44 6.98 8.65
C TYR A 289 26.05 6.33 8.73
N SER A 290 25.12 6.89 7.97
CA SER A 290 23.77 6.41 7.76
C SER A 290 23.67 5.55 6.49
N THR A 291 22.60 4.75 6.36
CA THR A 291 22.28 4.03 5.10
C THR A 291 22.22 4.98 3.91
N LYS A 292 21.71 6.21 4.11
CA LYS A 292 21.68 7.24 3.08
C LYS A 292 23.09 7.60 2.58
N ASP A 293 24.08 7.70 3.48
CA ASP A 293 25.47 8.02 3.08
C ASP A 293 26.04 6.95 2.13
N TYR A 294 25.69 5.68 2.33
CA TYR A 294 26.07 4.59 1.42
C TYR A 294 25.39 4.71 0.06
N TYR A 295 24.07 4.93 0.02
CA TYR A 295 23.35 5.14 -1.24
C TYR A 295 23.89 6.35 -2.01
N ASP A 296 24.15 7.48 -1.34
CA ASP A 296 24.71 8.68 -1.95
C ASP A 296 26.10 8.42 -2.53
N ALA A 297 26.97 7.72 -1.80
CA ALA A 297 28.33 7.39 -2.26
C ALA A 297 28.31 6.43 -3.47
N ILE A 298 27.48 5.38 -3.44
CA ILE A 298 27.35 4.43 -4.55
C ILE A 298 26.74 5.12 -5.77
N SER A 299 25.73 5.97 -5.58
CA SER A 299 25.10 6.72 -6.67
C SER A 299 26.09 7.65 -7.35
N THR A 300 26.95 8.30 -6.55
CA THR A 300 28.05 9.14 -7.06
C THR A 300 29.05 8.34 -7.90
N ALA A 301 29.34 7.09 -7.51
CA ALA A 301 30.30 6.25 -8.22
C ALA A 301 29.73 5.57 -9.47
N LEU A 302 28.48 5.09 -9.44
CA LEU A 302 27.86 4.30 -10.51
C LEU A 302 26.92 5.09 -11.43
N GLY A 303 26.43 6.24 -10.95
CA GLY A 303 25.27 6.93 -11.50
C GLY A 303 23.94 6.33 -11.02
N LYS A 304 22.94 7.19 -10.81
CA LYS A 304 21.62 6.79 -10.27
C LYS A 304 20.93 5.66 -11.04
N ASP A 305 21.10 5.59 -12.35
CA ASP A 305 20.41 4.59 -13.19
C ASP A 305 21.02 3.18 -13.03
N SER A 306 22.25 3.10 -12.53
CA SER A 306 22.96 1.86 -12.21
C SER A 306 22.77 1.40 -10.76
N LEU A 307 22.12 2.22 -9.92
CA LEU A 307 21.88 1.95 -8.50
C LEU A 307 20.38 1.90 -8.23
N TRP A 308 19.89 0.74 -7.82
CA TRP A 308 18.53 0.57 -7.34
C TRP A 308 18.58 0.20 -5.85
N ALA A 309 17.51 0.52 -5.13
CA ALA A 309 17.34 0.11 -3.74
C ALA A 309 16.43 -1.11 -3.70
N ASP A 310 16.88 -2.16 -3.02
CA ASP A 310 16.03 -3.27 -2.61
C ASP A 310 15.56 -3.02 -1.18
N ILE A 311 14.29 -2.63 -1.07
CA ILE A 311 13.63 -2.22 0.17
C ILE A 311 13.08 -3.47 0.84
N GLU A 312 13.78 -3.93 1.88
CA GLU A 312 13.39 -5.12 2.63
C GLU A 312 12.31 -4.77 3.66
N ILE A 313 11.08 -5.16 3.34
CA ILE A 313 9.89 -4.83 4.12
C ILE A 313 9.39 -5.99 4.99
N SER A 314 10.20 -7.03 5.13
CA SER A 314 10.01 -8.05 6.15
C SER A 314 10.96 -7.83 7.31
N SER A 315 10.47 -8.06 8.53
CA SER A 315 11.30 -8.26 9.72
C SER A 315 11.58 -9.76 9.85
N CYS A 316 12.84 -10.22 9.84
CA CYS A 316 13.20 -11.61 10.13
C CYS A 316 14.21 -11.74 11.28
N CYS A 317 13.92 -12.68 12.19
CA CYS A 317 14.85 -13.48 13.00
C CYS A 317 15.79 -12.74 13.96
N ILE A 318 15.29 -12.07 15.00
CA ILE A 318 16.05 -11.91 16.25
C ILE A 318 16.33 -13.29 16.86
N ALA A 319 17.42 -13.92 16.42
CA ALA A 319 18.13 -14.90 17.21
C ALA A 319 19.31 -14.19 17.89
N THR A 320 19.11 -13.82 19.15
CA THR A 320 20.14 -13.51 20.16
C THR A 320 21.23 -12.50 19.77
N LYS A 321 21.24 -11.35 20.46
CA LYS A 321 22.22 -10.25 20.36
C LYS A 321 22.06 -9.32 19.14
N GLY A 322 20.98 -8.56 19.20
CA GLY A 322 21.03 -7.16 18.82
C GLY A 322 20.50 -6.79 17.44
N GLY A 323 19.17 -6.69 17.33
CA GLY A 323 18.39 -6.09 16.25
C GLY A 323 16.92 -6.06 16.68
N LEU A 324 16.03 -5.33 16.00
CA LEU A 324 14.64 -5.04 16.42
C LEU A 324 13.54 -5.67 15.52
N ALA A 325 13.70 -6.93 15.10
CA ALA A 325 12.74 -7.68 14.26
C ALA A 325 12.60 -9.17 14.67
N GLY A 326 11.43 -9.61 15.14
CA GLY A 326 11.23 -10.94 15.74
C GLY A 326 11.31 -12.14 14.81
N GLY A 327 11.36 -13.31 15.41
CA GLY A 327 11.36 -14.62 14.74
C GLY A 327 10.35 -14.73 13.61
N GLY A 328 10.86 -15.09 12.44
CA GLY A 328 10.07 -15.27 11.22
C GLY A 328 9.73 -13.96 10.51
N TYR A 329 9.83 -13.97 9.18
CA TYR A 329 9.44 -12.88 8.30
C TYR A 329 8.03 -12.36 8.64
N THR A 330 7.90 -11.12 9.10
CA THR A 330 6.63 -10.43 9.39
C THR A 330 6.57 -9.10 8.65
N GLY A 331 5.37 -8.62 8.30
CA GLY A 331 5.22 -7.35 7.59
C GLY A 331 5.66 -6.16 8.46
N VAL A 332 6.45 -5.24 7.89
CA VAL A 332 6.91 -4.03 8.59
C VAL A 332 5.88 -2.90 8.60
N THR A 333 6.25 -1.75 9.16
CA THR A 333 5.43 -0.56 9.35
C THR A 333 5.50 0.35 8.12
N ALA A 334 4.47 1.18 7.91
CA ALA A 334 4.54 2.15 6.80
C ALA A 334 5.59 3.23 7.05
N ALA A 335 5.84 3.57 8.33
CA ALA A 335 6.94 4.47 8.72
C ALA A 335 8.32 3.87 8.38
N LYS A 336 8.53 2.56 8.56
CA LYS A 336 9.76 1.86 8.14
C LYS A 336 9.97 1.93 6.65
N ILE A 337 8.94 1.62 5.87
CA ILE A 337 9.00 1.75 4.41
C ILE A 337 9.35 3.20 4.04
N LYS A 338 8.74 4.19 4.70
CA LYS A 338 9.05 5.61 4.46
C LYS A 338 10.52 5.93 4.77
N ALA A 339 11.05 5.50 5.91
CA ALA A 339 12.43 5.77 6.28
C ALA A 339 13.44 5.12 5.31
N GLN A 340 13.15 3.90 4.85
CA GLN A 340 13.93 3.23 3.82
C GLN A 340 13.90 4.00 2.49
N LEU A 341 12.72 4.47 2.08
CA LEU A 341 12.56 5.32 0.88
C LEU A 341 13.28 6.67 1.01
N ASP A 342 13.26 7.30 2.19
CA ASP A 342 13.97 8.54 2.46
C ASP A 342 15.51 8.36 2.41
N ASN A 343 16.02 7.15 2.68
CA ASN A 343 17.44 6.80 2.54
C ASN A 343 17.86 6.59 1.08
N ALA A 344 16.92 6.22 0.20
CA ALA A 344 17.16 5.98 -1.22
C ALA A 344 16.12 6.71 -2.10
N PRO A 345 16.09 8.05 -2.06
CA PRO A 345 15.12 8.82 -2.84
C PRO A 345 15.36 8.64 -4.34
N SER A 346 14.36 8.96 -5.16
CA SER A 346 14.44 8.84 -6.64
C SER A 346 15.52 9.70 -7.28
N SER A 347 16.04 10.70 -6.57
CA SER A 347 17.22 11.48 -6.98
C SER A 347 18.54 10.72 -6.85
N VAL A 348 18.59 9.66 -6.03
CA VAL A 348 19.78 8.88 -5.70
C VAL A 348 19.74 7.48 -6.32
N ALA A 349 18.59 6.81 -6.24
CA ALA A 349 18.39 5.47 -6.80
C ALA A 349 17.39 5.50 -7.96
N GLY A 350 17.71 4.79 -9.05
CA GLY A 350 16.89 4.74 -10.25
C GLY A 350 15.54 4.06 -10.05
N LYS A 351 15.48 3.05 -9.16
CA LYS A 351 14.24 2.41 -8.70
C LYS A 351 14.37 1.95 -7.24
N ARG A 352 13.24 1.83 -6.57
CA ARG A 352 13.05 1.18 -5.27
C ARG A 352 12.19 -0.05 -5.47
N ILE A 353 12.84 -1.19 -5.56
CA ILE A 353 12.19 -2.48 -5.70
C ILE A 353 11.97 -3.01 -4.30
N ALA A 354 10.77 -3.47 -4.04
CA ALA A 354 10.42 -3.97 -2.76
C ALA A 354 10.64 -5.47 -2.70
N TRP A 355 11.00 -5.94 -1.52
CA TRP A 355 10.71 -7.30 -1.11
C TRP A 355 9.25 -7.42 -0.57
N ILE A 356 8.30 -6.56 -1.02
CA ILE A 356 6.83 -6.57 -0.68
C ILE A 356 5.99 -7.25 -1.73
N ALA A 357 5.00 -8.02 -1.29
CA ALA A 357 4.28 -8.97 -2.12
C ALA A 357 5.19 -10.07 -2.65
N GLN A 358 6.14 -10.59 -1.88
CA GLN A 358 6.48 -12.01 -2.09
C GLN A 358 5.24 -12.85 -1.81
N TYR A 359 5.17 -14.10 -2.29
CA TYR A 359 3.99 -14.94 -2.04
C TYR A 359 3.68 -15.14 -0.53
N HIS A 360 4.61 -14.84 0.37
CA HIS A 360 4.37 -14.83 1.82
C HIS A 360 3.90 -13.48 2.37
N LEU A 361 4.01 -12.39 1.63
CA LEU A 361 3.60 -11.03 2.01
C LEU A 361 2.52 -10.49 1.06
N THR A 362 1.56 -11.35 0.70
CA THR A 362 0.39 -11.02 -0.14
C THR A 362 -0.93 -11.42 0.54
N GLU A 363 -2.01 -10.68 0.28
CA GLU A 363 -3.39 -10.98 0.72
C GLU A 363 -3.96 -12.23 0.01
N VAL A 364 -3.30 -12.68 -1.06
CA VAL A 364 -3.70 -13.86 -1.84
C VAL A 364 -3.32 -15.16 -1.14
N ASN A 365 -2.28 -15.16 -0.31
CA ASN A 365 -1.84 -16.35 0.40
C ASN A 365 -2.56 -16.45 1.76
N PRO A 366 -3.47 -17.43 1.95
CA PRO A 366 -4.16 -17.59 3.23
C PRO A 366 -3.20 -17.97 4.38
N ARG A 367 -2.01 -18.47 4.06
CA ARG A 367 -0.90 -18.78 4.97
C ARG A 367 0.21 -17.72 4.94
N GLY A 368 -0.06 -16.55 4.38
CA GLY A 368 0.86 -15.41 4.37
C GLY A 368 1.28 -15.04 5.79
N TYR A 369 2.42 -14.37 5.89
CA TYR A 369 3.00 -13.93 7.14
C TYR A 369 2.09 -12.94 7.86
N TYR A 370 2.20 -12.97 9.18
CA TYR A 370 1.44 -12.10 10.05
C TYR A 370 1.76 -10.62 9.76
N GLY A 371 0.71 -9.78 9.75
CA GLY A 371 0.84 -8.33 9.51
C GLY A 371 0.85 -7.91 8.04
N THR A 372 0.83 -8.85 7.10
CA THR A 372 0.82 -8.55 5.65
C THR A 372 -0.30 -7.61 5.23
N ASP A 373 -1.56 -7.97 5.52
CA ASP A 373 -2.72 -7.16 5.12
C ASP A 373 -2.68 -5.76 5.72
N ARG A 374 -2.19 -5.65 6.97
CA ARG A 374 -1.97 -4.39 7.66
C ARG A 374 -0.92 -3.54 6.93
N THR A 375 0.27 -4.09 6.67
CA THR A 375 1.35 -3.39 5.94
C THR A 375 0.86 -2.88 4.59
N LEU A 376 0.12 -3.70 3.83
CA LEU A 376 -0.43 -3.30 2.53
C LEU A 376 -1.48 -2.19 2.65
N ARG A 377 -2.37 -2.24 3.66
CA ARG A 377 -3.33 -1.15 3.93
C ARG A 377 -2.62 0.15 4.33
N SER A 378 -1.69 0.10 5.27
CA SER A 378 -0.92 1.28 5.70
C SER A 378 -0.09 1.85 4.54
N TYR A 379 0.50 1.01 3.69
CA TYR A 379 1.22 1.45 2.50
C TYR A 379 0.30 2.20 1.52
N ARG A 380 -0.85 1.62 1.15
CA ARG A 380 -1.81 2.26 0.24
C ARG A 380 -2.29 3.60 0.81
N ALA A 381 -2.59 3.64 2.11
CA ALA A 381 -3.06 4.83 2.80
C ALA A 381 -2.03 5.94 2.91
N LEU A 382 -0.73 5.61 2.92
CA LEU A 382 0.35 6.57 3.03
C LEU A 382 0.87 7.04 1.67
N PHE A 383 1.10 6.12 0.72
CA PHE A 383 1.81 6.39 -0.53
C PHE A 383 0.90 6.47 -1.76
N LEU A 384 -0.32 5.94 -1.68
CA LEU A 384 -1.26 5.89 -2.81
C LEU A 384 -2.61 6.56 -2.50
N PRO A 385 -2.64 7.79 -1.96
CA PRO A 385 -3.89 8.44 -1.53
C PRO A 385 -4.88 8.71 -2.68
N SER A 386 -4.43 8.73 -3.93
CA SER A 386 -5.31 8.81 -5.11
C SER A 386 -5.99 7.49 -5.45
N LEU A 387 -5.41 6.35 -5.04
CA LEU A 387 -5.91 5.00 -5.30
C LEU A 387 -6.59 4.39 -4.06
N SER A 388 -6.28 4.90 -2.87
CA SER A 388 -6.86 4.47 -1.59
C SER A 388 -7.99 5.39 -1.14
N GLN A 389 -9.07 4.81 -0.61
CA GLN A 389 -10.10 5.57 0.10
C GLN A 389 -9.67 5.93 1.51
N ASP A 390 -8.82 5.09 2.08
CA ASP A 390 -8.30 5.24 3.43
C ASP A 390 -7.00 6.05 3.40
N VAL A 391 -6.81 6.86 4.44
CA VAL A 391 -5.60 7.64 4.69
C VAL A 391 -5.04 7.27 6.06
N LEU A 392 -3.74 7.52 6.25
CA LEU A 392 -3.15 7.44 7.58
C LEU A 392 -3.61 8.68 8.38
N ILE A 393 -4.35 8.44 9.46
CA ILE A 393 -4.98 9.47 10.29
C ILE A 393 -4.00 9.91 11.38
N THR A 394 -3.70 11.20 11.44
CA THR A 394 -3.05 11.81 12.59
C THR A 394 -4.12 12.36 13.53
N PRO A 395 -4.17 11.92 14.80
CA PRO A 395 -5.19 12.38 15.73
C PRO A 395 -5.04 13.86 16.06
N LEU A 396 -6.11 14.47 16.58
CA LEU A 396 -6.09 15.85 17.08
C LEU A 396 -5.34 15.92 18.42
N SER A 397 -5.61 14.95 19.30
CA SER A 397 -4.97 14.80 20.60
C SER A 397 -5.14 13.38 21.13
N TYR A 398 -4.37 13.03 22.15
CA TYR A 398 -4.56 11.81 22.91
C TYR A 398 -4.24 12.04 24.39
N LYS A 399 -4.70 11.13 25.25
CA LYS A 399 -4.49 11.16 26.71
C LYS A 399 -4.44 9.75 27.29
N TRP A 400 -3.46 9.51 28.15
CA TRP A 400 -3.40 8.28 28.95
C TRP A 400 -4.39 8.30 30.12
N LEU A 401 -5.09 7.19 30.29
CA LEU A 401 -5.91 6.84 31.45
C LEU A 401 -5.16 5.81 32.29
N GLY A 402 -4.29 6.31 33.17
CA GLY A 402 -3.40 5.50 33.99
C GLY A 402 -2.01 6.13 34.08
N SER A 403 -1.19 5.61 34.98
CA SER A 403 0.18 6.09 35.15
C SER A 403 1.12 5.36 34.18
N LEU A 404 1.93 6.13 33.47
CA LEU A 404 3.04 5.62 32.67
C LEU A 404 4.23 5.20 33.54
N HIS A 405 5.13 4.42 32.95
CA HIS A 405 6.40 4.07 33.56
C HIS A 405 7.30 5.32 33.66
N GLN A 406 7.88 5.58 34.83
CA GLN A 406 8.63 6.82 35.11
C GLN A 406 9.85 7.02 34.19
N ASN A 407 10.53 5.92 33.84
CA ASN A 407 11.70 5.96 32.94
C ASN A 407 11.36 6.03 31.45
N TYR A 408 10.08 5.85 31.09
CA TYR A 408 9.59 5.81 29.71
C TYR A 408 8.34 6.70 29.59
N PRO A 409 8.47 8.01 29.89
CA PRO A 409 7.36 8.94 29.81
C PRO A 409 6.96 9.16 28.34
N ASP A 410 5.72 9.59 28.12
CA ASP A 410 5.28 10.10 26.82
C ASP A 410 5.61 11.58 26.75
N SER A 411 6.51 11.97 25.84
CA SER A 411 6.92 13.37 25.67
C SER A 411 6.01 14.17 24.72
N GLY A 412 4.98 13.50 24.15
CA GLY A 412 4.02 14.07 23.22
C GLY A 412 4.44 13.94 21.76
N ASN A 413 3.49 13.62 20.88
CA ASN A 413 3.65 13.36 19.43
C ASN A 413 4.35 12.06 19.06
N GLU A 414 5.16 11.47 19.93
CA GLU A 414 5.97 10.26 19.65
C GLU A 414 5.12 9.13 19.03
N LEU A 415 3.92 8.89 19.56
CA LEU A 415 3.09 7.77 19.10
C LEU A 415 2.46 7.96 17.70
N PHE A 416 2.48 9.18 17.14
CA PHE A 416 1.77 9.51 15.89
C PHE A 416 2.57 10.41 14.93
N ASP A 417 3.85 10.66 15.23
CA ASP A 417 4.70 11.53 14.42
C ASP A 417 5.23 10.83 13.16
N ARG A 418 5.00 9.52 13.03
CA ARG A 418 5.44 8.66 11.91
C ARG A 418 6.95 8.60 11.78
N ARG A 419 7.65 9.01 12.82
CA ARG A 419 9.05 8.75 12.99
C ARG A 419 9.04 7.46 13.78
N ILE A 420 9.55 6.42 13.13
CA ILE A 420 9.85 5.19 13.85
C ILE A 420 10.60 5.61 15.12
N GLY A 421 10.29 4.96 16.24
CA GLY A 421 11.20 4.86 17.37
C GLY A 421 12.47 4.15 16.91
N LEU A 422 13.25 4.80 16.05
CA LEU A 422 14.60 4.41 15.71
C LEU A 422 15.31 4.47 17.05
N ALA A 423 15.46 3.33 17.71
CA ALA A 423 16.40 3.18 18.80
C ALA A 423 17.69 3.85 18.33
N LYS A 424 17.99 5.02 18.89
CA LYS A 424 19.15 5.79 18.48
C LYS A 424 20.37 5.02 18.94
N ARG A 425 20.90 4.14 18.10
CA ARG A 425 22.11 3.32 18.28
C ARG A 425 21.93 2.04 19.10
N ASP A 426 22.72 1.04 18.72
CA ASP A 426 23.24 -0.05 19.54
C ASP A 426 22.21 -0.94 20.27
N SER A 427 21.82 -1.99 19.57
CA SER A 427 21.10 -3.14 20.08
C SER A 427 21.99 -4.09 20.90
N SER A 428 22.60 -3.58 21.97
CA SER A 428 23.03 -4.39 23.11
C SER A 428 22.86 -3.66 24.44
N THR A 429 22.61 -2.35 24.43
CA THR A 429 22.54 -1.52 25.64
C THR A 429 21.37 -0.53 25.67
N ASN A 430 20.64 -0.30 24.56
CA ASN A 430 19.81 0.89 24.44
C ASN A 430 18.31 0.71 24.75
N HIS A 431 18.00 -0.12 25.75
CA HIS A 431 16.64 -0.27 26.29
C HIS A 431 16.17 0.95 27.07
N THR A 432 17.08 1.90 27.31
CA THR A 432 16.84 3.18 27.97
C THR A 432 16.44 4.28 26.99
N ASP A 433 16.08 3.96 25.74
CA ASP A 433 15.66 5.00 24.79
C ASP A 433 14.38 5.67 25.31
N PRO A 434 14.43 6.97 25.67
CA PRO A 434 13.28 7.66 26.21
C PRO A 434 12.18 7.88 25.17
N ALA A 435 12.41 7.54 23.89
CA ALA A 435 11.39 7.61 22.84
C ALA A 435 10.31 6.50 22.95
N TYR A 436 10.54 5.45 23.74
CA TYR A 436 9.48 4.49 24.06
C TYR A 436 8.56 5.03 25.15
N VAL A 437 7.27 4.74 25.01
CA VAL A 437 6.27 4.98 26.04
C VAL A 437 6.02 3.69 26.83
N GLY A 438 6.29 3.72 28.13
CA GLY A 438 6.21 2.53 28.98
C GLY A 438 4.93 2.45 29.80
N LEU A 439 4.38 1.25 29.89
CA LEU A 439 3.20 0.92 30.69
C LEU A 439 3.57 -0.08 31.80
N ASN A 440 3.43 0.33 33.05
CA ASN A 440 3.68 -0.53 34.23
C ASN A 440 2.59 -1.59 34.45
N ASN A 441 1.35 -1.23 34.13
CA ASN A 441 0.15 -2.02 34.38
C ASN A 441 -0.82 -1.84 33.22
N SER A 442 -1.92 -2.58 33.27
CA SER A 442 -3.05 -2.35 32.37
C SER A 442 -3.49 -0.89 32.40
N GLY A 443 -3.74 -0.32 31.23
CA GLY A 443 -4.00 1.10 31.06
C GLY A 443 -4.85 1.34 29.82
N SER A 444 -5.23 2.58 29.58
CA SER A 444 -5.90 2.94 28.33
C SER A 444 -5.39 4.24 27.75
N LEU A 445 -5.44 4.36 26.43
CA LEU A 445 -5.13 5.56 25.68
C LEU A 445 -6.43 6.03 25.02
N GLU A 446 -6.90 7.21 25.37
CA GLU A 446 -8.00 7.87 24.68
C GLU A 446 -7.44 8.78 23.60
N ILE A 447 -7.96 8.63 22.38
CA ILE A 447 -7.51 9.33 21.18
C ILE A 447 -8.70 10.10 20.63
N THR A 448 -8.52 11.39 20.39
CA THR A 448 -9.52 12.26 19.76
C THR A 448 -9.11 12.55 18.33
N LEU A 449 -9.99 12.25 17.38
CA LEU A 449 -9.82 12.60 15.98
C LEU A 449 -10.41 13.98 15.70
N ALA A 450 -9.92 14.64 14.64
CA ALA A 450 -10.42 15.94 14.22
C ALA A 450 -11.89 15.83 13.74
N ASP A 451 -12.16 14.81 12.93
CA ASP A 451 -13.46 14.49 12.38
C ASP A 451 -13.89 13.06 12.77
N GLU A 452 -15.10 12.69 12.40
CA GLU A 452 -15.52 11.30 12.47
C GLU A 452 -14.94 10.53 11.28
N HIS A 453 -14.41 9.34 11.53
CA HIS A 453 -13.82 8.46 10.53
C HIS A 453 -14.37 7.05 10.63
N LEU A 454 -14.50 6.36 9.50
CA LEU A 454 -14.57 4.91 9.45
C LEU A 454 -13.15 4.36 9.50
N ILE A 455 -12.80 3.71 10.60
CA ILE A 455 -11.47 3.16 10.86
C ILE A 455 -11.41 1.75 10.30
N SER A 456 -10.55 1.57 9.30
CA SER A 456 -10.34 0.30 8.60
C SER A 456 -9.29 -0.57 9.29
N ASP A 457 -8.25 0.06 9.87
CA ASP A 457 -7.11 -0.65 10.45
C ASP A 457 -6.46 0.13 11.59
N ILE A 458 -5.93 -0.59 12.58
CA ILE A 458 -5.08 -0.05 13.64
C ILE A 458 -3.86 -0.96 13.80
N GLY A 459 -2.67 -0.37 13.73
CA GLY A 459 -1.39 -1.01 14.04
C GLY A 459 -0.76 -0.37 15.28
N ILE A 460 -0.36 -1.18 16.26
CA ILE A 460 0.23 -0.72 17.51
C ILE A 460 1.57 -1.41 17.73
N HIS A 461 2.63 -0.63 17.87
CA HIS A 461 4.00 -1.12 17.80
C HIS A 461 4.57 -1.28 19.20
N PHE A 462 4.86 -2.52 19.58
CA PHE A 462 5.42 -2.84 20.88
C PHE A 462 6.79 -3.46 20.76
N LEU A 463 7.66 -3.19 21.73
CA LEU A 463 8.88 -3.94 21.96
C LEU A 463 8.66 -5.03 23.02
N HIS A 464 8.92 -6.28 22.66
CA HIS A 464 9.13 -7.39 23.59
C HIS A 464 10.62 -7.63 23.74
N GLN A 465 11.09 -7.66 24.97
CA GLN A 465 12.46 -8.01 25.27
C GLN A 465 12.64 -8.52 26.69
N ASN A 466 13.09 -9.78 26.79
CA ASN A 466 13.28 -10.48 28.05
C ASN A 466 14.33 -9.80 28.95
N ALA A 467 15.40 -9.24 28.38
CA ALA A 467 16.50 -8.63 29.13
C ALA A 467 16.08 -7.45 30.03
N VAL A 468 15.02 -6.73 29.67
CA VAL A 468 14.46 -5.61 30.44
C VAL A 468 13.05 -5.89 30.94
N ASN A 469 12.62 -7.15 30.91
CA ASN A 469 11.28 -7.59 31.29
C ASN A 469 10.17 -6.81 30.57
N ALA A 470 10.41 -6.40 29.32
CA ALA A 470 9.42 -5.76 28.47
C ALA A 470 8.62 -6.84 27.73
N HIS A 471 7.31 -6.84 27.88
CA HIS A 471 6.39 -7.84 27.34
C HIS A 471 5.28 -7.19 26.54
N PHE A 472 4.77 -7.93 25.55
CA PHE A 472 3.54 -7.55 24.88
C PHE A 472 2.36 -7.57 25.87
N PRO A 473 1.38 -6.67 25.71
CA PRO A 473 0.12 -6.79 26.42
C PRO A 473 -0.52 -8.16 26.17
N SER A 474 -1.09 -8.77 27.21
CA SER A 474 -1.83 -10.04 27.12
C SER A 474 -3.10 -9.92 26.28
N SER A 475 -3.64 -8.70 26.17
CA SER A 475 -4.68 -8.36 25.21
C SER A 475 -4.67 -6.85 24.96
N ILE A 476 -5.11 -6.47 23.76
CA ILE A 476 -5.40 -5.09 23.41
C ILE A 476 -6.79 -5.05 22.80
N SER A 477 -7.59 -4.08 23.20
CA SER A 477 -8.91 -3.87 22.61
C SER A 477 -9.11 -2.43 22.17
N VAL A 478 -9.93 -2.27 21.13
CA VAL A 478 -10.34 -0.99 20.57
C VAL A 478 -11.82 -0.80 20.85
N THR A 479 -12.18 0.36 21.37
CA THR A 479 -13.57 0.84 21.41
C THR A 479 -13.66 2.19 20.74
N CYS A 480 -14.79 2.47 20.12
CA CYS A 480 -15.04 3.72 19.40
C CYS A 480 -16.31 4.41 19.88
N SER A 481 -16.30 5.73 19.79
CA SER A 481 -17.45 6.58 20.04
C SER A 481 -17.48 7.76 19.08
N THR A 482 -18.67 8.22 18.71
CA THR A 482 -18.87 9.45 17.93
C THR A 482 -19.17 10.66 18.82
N ASN A 483 -19.59 10.42 20.07
CA ASN A 483 -20.03 11.45 21.01
C ASN A 483 -19.29 11.44 22.36
N ASN A 484 -18.34 10.51 22.55
CA ASN A 484 -17.57 10.30 23.78
C ASN A 484 -18.37 9.75 24.99
N PHE A 485 -19.64 9.35 24.79
CA PHE A 485 -20.50 8.78 25.83
C PHE A 485 -20.90 7.35 25.52
N ASN A 486 -21.33 7.10 24.29
CA ASN A 486 -21.75 5.78 23.84
C ASN A 486 -20.57 5.11 23.14
N TRP A 487 -20.01 4.10 23.79
CA TRP A 487 -18.87 3.36 23.28
C TRP A 487 -19.32 2.04 22.67
N SER A 488 -18.70 1.65 21.55
CA SER A 488 -18.89 0.35 20.94
C SER A 488 -18.46 -0.78 21.87
N SER A 489 -18.92 -2.00 21.59
CA SER A 489 -18.31 -3.19 22.19
C SER A 489 -16.81 -3.26 21.86
N PRO A 490 -15.95 -3.71 22.78
CA PRO A 490 -14.51 -3.85 22.53
C PRO A 490 -14.22 -4.85 21.41
N VAL A 491 -13.40 -4.46 20.45
CA VAL A 491 -12.82 -5.36 19.45
C VAL A 491 -11.39 -5.69 19.85
N VAL A 492 -11.09 -6.96 20.08
CA VAL A 492 -9.77 -7.42 20.49
C VAL A 492 -8.84 -7.51 19.28
N LEU A 493 -7.65 -6.91 19.38
CA LEU A 493 -6.60 -7.01 18.39
C LEU A 493 -5.83 -8.32 18.59
N THR A 494 -5.47 -8.96 17.49
CA THR A 494 -4.76 -10.24 17.51
C THR A 494 -3.25 -10.01 17.46
N HIS A 495 -2.47 -10.99 17.91
CA HIS A 495 -1.03 -11.07 17.68
C HIS A 495 -0.60 -12.55 17.64
N PRO A 496 0.55 -12.90 17.04
CA PRO A 496 1.09 -14.27 17.05
C PRO A 496 1.31 -14.80 18.47
N SER A 497 1.15 -16.11 18.65
CA SER A 497 1.28 -16.78 19.95
C SER A 497 2.73 -16.97 20.40
N LYS A 498 3.68 -17.07 19.46
CA LYS A 498 5.12 -17.09 19.76
C LYS A 498 5.63 -15.66 19.90
N GLN A 499 6.30 -15.40 21.01
CA GLN A 499 6.87 -14.10 21.36
C GLN A 499 8.38 -14.29 21.46
N GLU A 500 9.09 -13.79 20.45
CA GLU A 500 10.55 -13.69 20.49
C GLU A 500 10.91 -12.23 20.73
N ASP A 501 12.05 -11.96 21.38
CA ASP A 501 12.54 -10.59 21.60
C ASP A 501 12.46 -9.84 20.28
N SER A 502 11.67 -8.76 20.19
CA SER A 502 11.36 -8.03 18.96
C SER A 502 10.43 -6.85 19.11
N GLU A 503 10.46 -5.96 18.12
CA GLU A 503 9.34 -5.07 17.85
C GLU A 503 8.27 -5.79 17.02
N LEU A 504 7.03 -5.78 17.49
CA LEU A 504 5.87 -6.36 16.83
C LEU A 504 4.77 -5.32 16.70
N VAL A 505 4.13 -5.32 15.55
CA VAL A 505 2.97 -4.47 15.29
C VAL A 505 1.69 -5.30 15.45
N ILE A 506 1.01 -5.06 16.57
CA ILE A 506 -0.26 -5.69 16.95
C ILE A 506 -1.40 -4.94 16.24
N GLY A 507 -2.31 -5.68 15.61
CA GLY A 507 -3.38 -5.06 14.83
C GLY A 507 -4.43 -6.06 14.38
N ASN A 508 -5.39 -5.59 13.58
CA ASN A 508 -6.35 -6.47 12.93
C ASN A 508 -5.65 -7.23 11.79
N SER A 509 -5.62 -8.56 11.89
CA SER A 509 -4.77 -9.38 11.03
C SER A 509 -5.32 -9.55 9.61
N LYS A 510 -6.62 -9.83 9.42
CA LYS A 510 -7.19 -10.13 8.08
C LYS A 510 -8.42 -9.30 7.72
N SER A 511 -9.31 -9.04 8.66
CA SER A 511 -10.55 -8.27 8.43
C SER A 511 -10.32 -6.78 8.69
N LYS A 512 -11.05 -5.92 7.98
CA LYS A 512 -11.16 -4.52 8.36
C LYS A 512 -11.87 -4.39 9.71
N LEU A 513 -11.48 -3.37 10.46
CA LEU A 513 -12.12 -3.03 11.73
C LEU A 513 -13.52 -2.43 11.52
N ASP A 514 -13.66 -1.57 10.49
CA ASP A 514 -14.90 -0.89 10.07
C ASP A 514 -15.69 -0.25 11.25
N LEU A 515 -14.97 0.32 12.21
CA LEU A 515 -15.56 1.05 13.33
C LEU A 515 -15.66 2.55 13.01
N THR A 516 -16.81 3.16 13.28
CA THR A 516 -16.98 4.61 13.14
C THR A 516 -16.57 5.32 14.43
N CYS A 517 -15.55 6.19 14.35
CA CYS A 517 -14.88 6.76 15.49
C CYS A 517 -14.63 8.25 15.28
N LYS A 518 -15.05 9.07 16.25
CA LYS A 518 -14.46 10.41 16.51
C LYS A 518 -13.54 10.37 17.72
N TYR A 519 -13.86 9.48 18.65
CA TYR A 519 -13.08 9.13 19.83
C TYR A 519 -12.75 7.65 19.74
N LEU A 520 -11.49 7.30 19.95
CA LEU A 520 -11.02 5.92 20.08
C LEU A 520 -10.48 5.72 21.48
N ARG A 521 -10.66 4.52 22.04
CA ARG A 521 -9.98 4.10 23.25
C ARG A 521 -9.30 2.77 22.99
N LEU A 522 -7.98 2.77 23.15
CA LEU A 522 -7.16 1.57 23.18
C LEU A 522 -7.02 1.15 24.65
N THR A 523 -7.38 -0.09 24.97
CA THR A 523 -7.23 -0.65 26.32
C THR A 523 -6.23 -1.78 26.27
N PHE A 524 -5.16 -1.63 27.06
CA PHE A 524 -4.05 -2.57 27.18
C PHE A 524 -4.20 -3.35 28.47
N ASN A 525 -4.10 -4.68 28.39
CA ASN A 525 -4.01 -5.52 29.56
C ASN A 525 -2.61 -6.10 29.66
N ASN A 526 -1.83 -5.72 30.67
CA ASN A 526 -0.41 -6.08 30.75
C ASN A 526 -0.10 -7.11 31.83
N ASN A 527 -1.09 -7.54 32.63
CA ASN A 527 -0.88 -8.46 33.76
C ASN A 527 0.29 -8.03 34.69
N ASN A 528 0.47 -6.72 34.90
CA ASN A 528 1.58 -6.10 35.67
C ASN A 528 2.99 -6.25 35.07
N ASN A 529 3.09 -6.58 33.79
CA ASN A 529 4.35 -6.53 33.06
C ASN A 529 4.59 -5.14 32.45
N LEU A 530 5.86 -4.76 32.30
CA LEU A 530 6.25 -3.59 31.52
C LEU A 530 5.92 -3.84 30.05
N SER A 531 5.21 -2.93 29.40
CA SER A 531 5.08 -2.92 27.94
C SER A 531 5.66 -1.61 27.39
N LEU A 532 6.45 -1.70 26.32
CA LEU A 532 7.07 -0.55 25.68
C LEU A 532 6.44 -0.33 24.30
N LEU A 533 5.83 0.83 24.11
CA LEU A 533 5.14 1.24 22.89
C LEU A 533 5.98 2.29 22.14
N SER A 534 6.09 2.18 20.82
CA SER A 534 6.84 3.13 19.98
C SER A 534 5.93 3.97 19.06
N GLU A 535 4.92 3.36 18.45
CA GLU A 535 4.09 4.01 17.42
C GLU A 535 2.67 3.41 17.35
N ILE A 536 1.71 4.23 16.90
CA ILE A 536 0.36 3.82 16.55
C ILE A 536 0.01 4.30 15.13
N GLU A 537 -0.33 3.36 14.26
CA GLU A 537 -0.91 3.59 12.94
C GLU A 537 -2.44 3.52 13.03
N ILE A 538 -3.14 4.57 12.58
CA ILE A 538 -4.60 4.57 12.43
C ILE A 538 -4.93 4.79 10.96
N VAL A 539 -5.53 3.81 10.31
CA VAL A 539 -5.92 3.89 8.91
C VAL A 539 -7.43 3.94 8.80
N GLY A 540 -7.93 4.94 8.09
CA GLY A 540 -9.36 5.07 7.87
C GLY A 540 -9.69 6.25 6.96
N ARG A 541 -10.97 6.53 6.83
CA ARG A 541 -11.50 7.57 5.95
C ARG A 541 -12.51 8.42 6.69
N THR A 542 -12.52 9.72 6.43
CA THR A 542 -13.51 10.64 7.01
C THR A 542 -14.92 10.19 6.62
N THR A 543 -15.85 10.17 7.59
CA THR A 543 -17.28 9.96 7.28
C THR A 543 -17.89 11.22 6.66
N ASN A 544 -17.32 12.38 6.98
CA ASN A 544 -17.55 13.67 6.35
C ASN A 544 -16.30 14.12 5.58
N ALA A 545 -15.98 13.43 4.49
CA ALA A 545 -14.89 13.85 3.63
C ALA A 545 -15.14 15.25 3.03
N PRO A 546 -14.08 15.94 2.55
CA PRO A 546 -14.24 17.20 1.82
C PRO A 546 -15.37 17.06 0.81
N ALA A 547 -16.19 18.11 0.68
CA ALA A 547 -17.33 18.11 -0.22
C ALA A 547 -16.87 17.57 -1.58
N SER A 548 -17.47 16.47 -2.00
CA SER A 548 -17.16 15.86 -3.29
C SER A 548 -17.23 16.93 -4.38
N PHE A 549 -16.33 16.84 -5.36
CA PHE A 549 -16.32 17.78 -6.48
C PHE A 549 -17.70 17.84 -7.15
N PHE A 550 -18.39 16.70 -7.18
CA PHE A 550 -19.79 16.59 -7.56
C PHE A 550 -20.68 16.40 -6.33
N VAL A 551 -21.62 17.33 -6.12
CA VAL A 551 -22.45 17.37 -4.91
C VAL A 551 -23.37 16.17 -4.74
N ASP A 552 -23.63 15.42 -5.81
CA ASP A 552 -24.51 14.24 -5.85
C ASP A 552 -23.76 12.90 -5.87
N THR A 553 -22.43 12.93 -5.75
CA THR A 553 -21.61 11.72 -5.52
C THR A 553 -20.70 11.96 -4.32
N PRO A 554 -21.24 11.97 -3.10
CA PRO A 554 -20.45 12.11 -1.88
C PRO A 554 -19.42 10.98 -1.75
N THR A 555 -18.45 11.12 -0.86
CA THR A 555 -17.35 10.14 -0.71
C THR A 555 -17.80 8.75 -0.26
N THR A 556 -18.98 8.67 0.34
CA THR A 556 -19.67 7.43 0.69
C THR A 556 -20.35 6.74 -0.49
N HIS A 557 -20.50 7.42 -1.63
CA HIS A 557 -21.11 6.84 -2.83
C HIS A 557 -20.22 5.70 -3.38
N PRO A 558 -20.77 4.52 -3.71
CA PRO A 558 -19.97 3.36 -4.14
C PRO A 558 -19.04 3.62 -5.34
N ALA A 559 -19.47 4.51 -6.25
CA ALA A 559 -18.67 4.90 -7.42
C ALA A 559 -17.74 6.09 -7.20
N TYR A 560 -17.69 6.68 -6.00
CA TYR A 560 -16.94 7.92 -5.75
C TYR A 560 -15.49 7.86 -6.22
N THR A 561 -14.77 6.80 -5.83
CA THR A 561 -13.36 6.63 -6.24
C THR A 561 -13.17 6.52 -7.74
N ALA A 562 -14.07 5.82 -8.44
CA ALA A 562 -14.01 5.72 -9.89
C ALA A 562 -14.26 7.09 -10.53
N ILE A 563 -15.23 7.82 -10.01
CA ILE A 563 -15.59 9.15 -10.53
C ILE A 563 -14.44 10.14 -10.29
N GLU A 564 -13.84 10.18 -9.11
CA GLU A 564 -12.71 11.08 -8.85
C GLU A 564 -11.47 10.71 -9.67
N ALA A 565 -11.11 9.43 -9.79
CA ALA A 565 -9.97 8.99 -10.59
C ALA A 565 -10.13 9.42 -12.05
N LEU A 566 -11.30 9.17 -12.64
CA LEU A 566 -11.59 9.56 -14.03
C LEU A 566 -11.65 11.09 -14.19
N ARG A 567 -12.18 11.81 -13.21
CA ARG A 567 -12.25 13.28 -13.24
C ARG A 567 -10.87 13.91 -13.18
N GLN A 568 -10.00 13.46 -12.28
CA GLN A 568 -8.63 13.97 -12.13
C GLN A 568 -7.81 13.76 -13.41
N LYS A 569 -8.11 12.70 -14.17
CA LYS A 569 -7.50 12.42 -15.47
C LYS A 569 -8.22 13.08 -16.65
N ASN A 570 -9.17 13.99 -16.42
CA ASN A 570 -9.98 14.68 -17.45
C ASN A 570 -10.78 13.74 -18.38
N ILE A 571 -11.08 12.52 -17.94
CA ILE A 571 -11.80 11.51 -18.74
C ILE A 571 -13.30 11.80 -18.72
N ILE A 572 -13.84 12.23 -17.58
CA ILE A 572 -15.26 12.51 -17.38
C ILE A 572 -15.50 13.93 -16.90
N ASN A 573 -16.67 14.46 -17.25
CA ASN A 573 -17.19 15.74 -16.79
C ASN A 573 -18.53 15.57 -16.07
N GLY A 574 -18.92 16.59 -15.31
CA GLY A 574 -20.25 16.68 -14.69
C GLY A 574 -21.38 16.85 -15.71
N CYS A 575 -22.60 16.56 -15.28
CA CYS A 575 -23.84 16.86 -16.01
C CYS A 575 -24.30 18.32 -15.80
N THR A 576 -23.93 18.95 -14.69
CA THR A 576 -24.20 20.38 -14.41
C THR A 576 -22.99 21.01 -13.74
N THR A 577 -22.83 22.33 -13.87
CA THR A 577 -21.69 23.09 -13.31
C THR A 577 -22.05 23.93 -12.09
N ASN A 578 -23.32 24.24 -11.85
CA ASN A 578 -23.77 24.98 -10.66
C ASN A 578 -25.18 24.56 -10.19
N PRO A 579 -25.32 23.76 -9.11
CA PRO A 579 -24.23 23.09 -8.41
C PRO A 579 -23.56 22.07 -9.35
N ASN A 580 -22.30 21.77 -9.09
CA ASN A 580 -21.57 20.81 -9.89
C ASN A 580 -22.07 19.39 -9.60
N ARG A 581 -22.61 18.67 -10.58
CA ARG A 581 -23.21 17.34 -10.41
C ARG A 581 -22.62 16.33 -11.39
N PHE A 582 -22.50 15.08 -10.97
CA PHE A 582 -22.11 13.96 -11.83
C PHE A 582 -23.32 13.28 -12.46
N CYS A 583 -24.49 13.31 -11.82
CA CYS A 583 -25.70 12.55 -12.16
C CYS A 583 -25.44 11.02 -12.20
N PRO A 584 -25.09 10.38 -11.08
CA PRO A 584 -24.63 8.99 -11.05
C PRO A 584 -25.66 7.95 -11.52
N ASN A 585 -26.94 8.27 -11.42
CA ASN A 585 -28.05 7.38 -11.77
C ASN A 585 -28.56 7.58 -13.20
N ASP A 586 -28.13 8.64 -13.88
CA ASP A 586 -28.51 8.85 -15.27
C ASP A 586 -27.90 7.77 -16.14
N THR A 587 -28.66 7.30 -17.11
CA THR A 587 -28.19 6.34 -18.10
C THR A 587 -27.32 7.02 -19.14
N VAL A 588 -26.27 6.33 -19.59
CA VAL A 588 -25.41 6.87 -20.67
C VAL A 588 -25.92 6.47 -22.05
N THR A 589 -26.00 7.45 -22.93
CA THR A 589 -26.26 7.25 -24.36
C THR A 589 -25.05 6.63 -25.06
N ARG A 590 -25.28 5.96 -26.18
CA ARG A 590 -24.22 5.40 -27.04
C ARG A 590 -23.16 6.44 -27.39
N ALA A 591 -23.59 7.66 -27.72
CA ALA A 591 -22.68 8.75 -28.04
C ALA A 591 -21.80 9.17 -26.85
N GLN A 592 -22.37 9.24 -25.63
CA GLN A 592 -21.60 9.55 -24.41
C GLN A 592 -20.59 8.44 -24.08
N VAL A 593 -20.95 7.18 -24.31
CA VAL A 593 -20.06 6.03 -24.09
C VAL A 593 -18.79 6.13 -24.94
N ALA A 594 -18.86 6.71 -26.14
CA ALA A 594 -17.67 6.93 -26.97
C ALA A 594 -16.58 7.75 -26.25
N TYR A 595 -16.97 8.80 -25.51
CA TYR A 595 -16.04 9.57 -24.69
C TYR A 595 -15.42 8.74 -23.56
N PHE A 596 -16.27 8.04 -22.79
CA PHE A 596 -15.80 7.20 -21.68
C PHE A 596 -14.77 6.17 -22.14
N LEU A 597 -15.04 5.48 -23.25
CA LEU A 597 -14.17 4.43 -23.76
C LEU A 597 -12.88 4.98 -24.34
N LEU A 598 -12.96 6.00 -25.19
CA LEU A 598 -11.79 6.51 -25.90
C LEU A 598 -10.88 7.34 -24.99
N ARG A 599 -11.42 8.20 -24.11
CA ARG A 599 -10.60 8.88 -23.10
C ARG A 599 -10.12 7.95 -22.00
N GLY A 600 -10.92 6.94 -21.65
CA GLY A 600 -10.48 5.88 -20.74
C GLY A 600 -9.25 5.14 -21.27
N LYS A 601 -9.25 4.82 -22.57
CA LYS A 601 -8.15 4.10 -23.22
C LYS A 601 -6.92 4.96 -23.54
N TYR A 602 -7.14 6.18 -24.06
CA TYR A 602 -6.07 7.00 -24.65
C TYR A 602 -5.71 8.24 -23.80
N GLY A 603 -6.39 8.47 -22.67
CA GLY A 603 -6.19 9.63 -21.80
C GLY A 603 -7.24 10.74 -21.99
N GLY A 604 -7.40 11.59 -20.98
CA GLY A 604 -8.43 12.65 -20.96
C GLY A 604 -8.29 13.70 -22.07
N ASP A 605 -7.06 13.95 -22.50
CA ASP A 605 -6.75 14.93 -23.55
C ASP A 605 -6.87 14.34 -24.96
N PHE A 606 -7.21 13.06 -25.08
CA PHE A 606 -7.41 12.43 -26.38
C PHE A 606 -8.55 13.10 -27.14
N ASN A 607 -8.28 13.43 -28.41
CA ASN A 607 -9.27 13.89 -29.35
C ASN A 607 -9.09 13.11 -30.67
N PRO A 608 -10.09 12.37 -31.15
CA PRO A 608 -9.96 11.61 -32.38
C PRO A 608 -9.74 12.51 -33.60
N PRO A 609 -8.99 12.06 -34.61
CA PRO A 609 -8.82 12.79 -35.86
C PRO A 609 -10.16 12.99 -36.57
N SER A 610 -10.27 14.06 -37.35
CA SER A 610 -11.45 14.32 -38.17
C SER A 610 -11.56 13.27 -39.28
N PRO A 611 -12.69 12.54 -39.38
CA PRO A 611 -12.87 11.49 -40.38
C PRO A 611 -13.19 12.09 -41.76
N THR A 612 -12.78 11.41 -42.83
CA THR A 612 -12.92 11.89 -44.22
C THR A 612 -14.32 11.68 -44.80
N SER A 613 -15.09 10.72 -44.28
CA SER A 613 -16.45 10.41 -44.73
C SER A 613 -17.25 9.72 -43.61
N PRO A 614 -18.58 9.93 -43.55
CA PRO A 614 -19.42 9.32 -42.51
C PRO A 614 -19.64 7.82 -42.76
N SER A 615 -19.51 7.01 -41.70
CA SER A 615 -19.84 5.58 -41.72
C SER A 615 -21.29 5.29 -41.35
N PHE A 616 -21.96 6.23 -40.68
CA PHE A 616 -23.35 6.10 -40.23
C PHE A 616 -24.21 7.26 -40.72
N THR A 617 -25.41 6.95 -41.20
CA THR A 617 -26.35 7.93 -41.78
C THR A 617 -27.01 8.84 -40.74
N ASP A 618 -27.05 8.41 -39.48
CA ASP A 618 -27.71 9.10 -38.37
C ASP A 618 -26.74 9.87 -37.45
N VAL A 619 -25.49 10.03 -37.87
CA VAL A 619 -24.49 10.84 -37.16
C VAL A 619 -24.10 12.03 -38.03
N ASN A 620 -24.65 13.20 -37.71
CA ASN A 620 -24.37 14.43 -38.45
C ASN A 620 -22.87 14.79 -38.37
N PRO A 621 -22.17 15.03 -39.50
CA PRO A 621 -20.76 15.43 -39.51
C PRO A 621 -20.41 16.69 -38.70
N SER A 622 -21.37 17.58 -38.46
CA SER A 622 -21.22 18.77 -37.60
C SER A 622 -21.41 18.48 -36.11
N SER A 623 -21.75 17.24 -35.73
CA SER A 623 -21.91 16.83 -34.33
C SER A 623 -20.57 16.71 -33.62
N ALA A 624 -20.47 17.16 -32.37
CA ALA A 624 -19.28 16.96 -31.55
C ALA A 624 -18.94 15.47 -31.32
N TYR A 625 -19.94 14.59 -31.42
CA TYR A 625 -19.77 13.13 -31.30
C TYR A 625 -19.22 12.48 -32.58
N TYR A 626 -19.29 13.15 -33.73
CA TYR A 626 -18.95 12.57 -35.03
C TYR A 626 -17.54 11.95 -35.08
N PRO A 627 -16.44 12.67 -34.75
CA PRO A 627 -15.10 12.08 -34.79
C PRO A 627 -14.95 10.90 -33.80
N TRP A 628 -15.67 10.92 -32.69
CA TRP A 628 -15.63 9.85 -31.68
C TRP A 628 -16.30 8.58 -32.18
N VAL A 629 -17.49 8.72 -32.77
CA VAL A 629 -18.25 7.58 -33.31
C VAL A 629 -17.51 6.96 -34.50
N GLU A 630 -16.96 7.78 -35.39
CA GLU A 630 -16.18 7.30 -36.52
C GLU A 630 -14.92 6.58 -36.04
N TYR A 631 -14.24 7.09 -35.02
CA TYR A 631 -13.08 6.40 -34.45
C TYR A 631 -13.46 5.05 -33.81
N LEU A 632 -14.60 4.94 -33.12
CA LEU A 632 -15.10 3.65 -32.64
C LEU A 632 -15.38 2.66 -33.78
N LYS A 633 -15.86 3.14 -34.93
CA LYS A 633 -16.15 2.32 -36.10
C LYS A 633 -14.87 1.83 -36.77
N THR A 634 -13.93 2.73 -37.04
CA THR A 634 -12.66 2.41 -37.71
C THR A 634 -11.77 1.51 -36.87
N THR A 635 -11.83 1.63 -35.54
CA THR A 635 -11.12 0.73 -34.61
C THR A 635 -11.87 -0.56 -34.29
N GLY A 636 -13.04 -0.79 -34.90
CA GLY A 636 -13.83 -2.02 -34.73
C GLY A 636 -14.50 -2.16 -33.36
N ILE A 637 -14.53 -1.11 -32.53
CA ILE A 637 -15.17 -1.14 -31.21
C ILE A 637 -16.69 -1.24 -31.35
N THR A 638 -17.26 -0.64 -32.40
CA THR A 638 -18.71 -0.69 -32.68
C THR A 638 -19.00 -1.05 -34.13
N SER A 639 -20.05 -1.84 -34.35
CA SER A 639 -20.61 -2.09 -35.68
C SER A 639 -21.74 -1.12 -36.03
N GLY A 640 -22.31 -0.42 -35.05
CA GLY A 640 -23.59 0.28 -35.18
C GLY A 640 -24.68 -0.35 -34.31
N CYS A 641 -25.87 0.26 -34.29
CA CYS A 641 -27.11 -0.38 -33.82
C CYS A 641 -27.83 -1.13 -34.95
N ASP A 642 -27.48 -0.81 -36.20
CA ASP A 642 -28.05 -1.33 -37.43
C ASP A 642 -26.97 -1.31 -38.52
N LYS A 643 -27.30 -1.74 -39.75
CA LYS A 643 -26.37 -1.81 -40.89
C LYS A 643 -25.67 -0.47 -41.17
N ASP A 644 -26.41 0.63 -41.16
CA ASP A 644 -25.95 1.97 -41.55
C ASP A 644 -26.26 3.05 -40.49
N ARG A 645 -26.62 2.64 -39.27
CA ARG A 645 -26.96 3.53 -38.16
C ARG A 645 -26.17 3.25 -36.89
N TYR A 646 -25.80 4.31 -36.18
CA TYR A 646 -25.15 4.23 -34.88
C TYR A 646 -26.12 4.31 -33.70
N CYS A 647 -27.26 4.98 -33.86
CA CYS A 647 -28.24 5.32 -32.83
C CYS A 647 -27.64 6.11 -31.65
N PRO A 648 -27.10 7.32 -31.87
CA PRO A 648 -26.33 8.06 -30.85
C PRO A 648 -27.11 8.34 -29.56
N SER A 649 -28.43 8.54 -29.66
CA SER A 649 -29.31 8.92 -28.55
C SER A 649 -29.85 7.74 -27.74
N ILE A 650 -29.65 6.49 -28.19
CA ILE A 650 -30.13 5.31 -27.46
C ILE A 650 -29.19 5.02 -26.28
N THR A 651 -29.77 4.68 -25.12
CA THR A 651 -29.03 4.26 -23.92
C THR A 651 -28.50 2.84 -24.09
N LEU A 652 -27.28 2.56 -23.63
CA LEU A 652 -26.74 1.21 -23.65
C LEU A 652 -27.23 0.37 -22.48
N THR A 653 -27.49 -0.91 -22.74
CA THR A 653 -27.56 -1.91 -21.67
C THR A 653 -26.17 -2.23 -21.12
N ARG A 654 -26.10 -2.78 -19.91
CA ARG A 654 -24.86 -3.27 -19.30
C ARG A 654 -24.14 -4.28 -20.21
N SER A 655 -24.87 -5.21 -20.82
CA SER A 655 -24.30 -6.21 -21.74
C SER A 655 -23.73 -5.59 -23.02
N GLN A 656 -24.38 -4.56 -23.58
CA GLN A 656 -23.87 -3.86 -24.75
C GLN A 656 -22.63 -3.03 -24.42
N PHE A 657 -22.63 -2.37 -23.26
CA PHE A 657 -21.45 -1.65 -22.76
C PHE A 657 -20.27 -2.61 -22.52
N ALA A 658 -20.51 -3.81 -22.00
CA ALA A 658 -19.49 -4.84 -21.82
C ALA A 658 -18.75 -5.17 -23.13
N ILE A 659 -19.49 -5.34 -24.23
CA ILE A 659 -18.91 -5.62 -25.54
C ILE A 659 -18.02 -4.48 -25.99
N MET A 660 -18.54 -3.25 -25.96
CA MET A 660 -17.79 -2.07 -26.41
C MET A 660 -16.57 -1.80 -25.52
N LEU A 661 -16.69 -1.98 -24.20
CA LEU A 661 -15.60 -1.80 -23.25
C LEU A 661 -14.47 -2.82 -23.48
N LEU A 662 -14.81 -4.09 -23.65
CA LEU A 662 -13.80 -5.13 -23.87
C LEU A 662 -13.15 -4.99 -25.24
N ARG A 663 -13.87 -4.58 -26.29
CA ARG A 663 -13.25 -4.23 -27.58
C ARG A 663 -12.40 -2.98 -27.50
N ALA A 664 -12.81 -1.98 -26.74
CA ALA A 664 -11.96 -0.83 -26.48
C ALA A 664 -10.66 -1.30 -25.79
N LYS A 665 -10.76 -2.09 -24.72
CA LYS A 665 -9.62 -2.60 -23.94
C LYS A 665 -8.68 -3.49 -24.75
N HIS A 666 -9.20 -4.46 -25.49
CA HIS A 666 -8.41 -5.53 -26.15
C HIS A 666 -8.25 -5.37 -27.66
N GLY A 667 -8.92 -4.39 -28.28
CA GLY A 667 -8.98 -4.19 -29.73
C GLY A 667 -10.30 -4.62 -30.35
N GLY A 668 -10.66 -4.03 -31.49
CA GLY A 668 -11.96 -4.25 -32.16
C GLY A 668 -12.21 -5.69 -32.61
N SER A 669 -11.15 -6.44 -32.88
CA SER A 669 -11.22 -7.86 -33.26
C SER A 669 -11.30 -8.82 -32.06
N TYR A 670 -11.32 -8.31 -30.83
CA TYR A 670 -11.36 -9.15 -29.65
C TYR A 670 -12.64 -10.00 -29.61
N ILE A 671 -12.46 -11.28 -29.28
CA ILE A 671 -13.52 -12.25 -29.02
C ILE A 671 -13.19 -12.93 -27.68
N PRO A 672 -14.07 -12.87 -26.68
CA PRO A 672 -13.83 -13.51 -25.39
C PRO A 672 -13.88 -15.05 -25.50
N PRO A 673 -13.26 -15.78 -24.55
CA PRO A 673 -13.41 -17.23 -24.43
C PRO A 673 -14.87 -17.65 -24.30
N THR A 674 -15.18 -18.88 -24.71
CA THR A 674 -16.52 -19.47 -24.56
C THR A 674 -16.99 -19.42 -23.10
N ALA A 675 -18.24 -19.01 -22.90
CA ALA A 675 -18.84 -18.90 -21.57
C ALA A 675 -19.03 -20.26 -20.91
N THR A 676 -18.81 -20.33 -19.60
CA THR A 676 -19.16 -21.50 -18.78
C THR A 676 -20.62 -21.46 -18.33
N GLY A 677 -21.22 -20.25 -18.23
CA GLY A 677 -22.57 -20.04 -17.72
C GLY A 677 -22.69 -20.21 -16.21
N THR A 678 -21.58 -20.09 -15.48
CA THR A 678 -21.52 -20.42 -14.04
C THR A 678 -21.21 -19.22 -13.15
N LEU A 679 -20.86 -18.06 -13.73
CA LEU A 679 -20.43 -16.90 -12.94
C LEU A 679 -21.58 -16.02 -12.45
N PHE A 680 -22.74 -16.04 -13.13
CA PHE A 680 -23.94 -15.32 -12.73
C PHE A 680 -25.20 -16.16 -12.99
N SER A 681 -26.13 -16.15 -12.05
CA SER A 681 -27.36 -16.96 -12.11
C SER A 681 -28.31 -16.54 -13.24
N ASP A 682 -28.25 -15.28 -13.68
CA ASP A 682 -29.05 -14.72 -14.76
C ASP A 682 -28.36 -14.78 -16.13
N ILE A 683 -27.15 -15.36 -16.21
CA ILE A 683 -26.36 -15.49 -17.45
C ILE A 683 -26.01 -16.98 -17.69
N PRO A 684 -26.95 -17.77 -18.22
CA PRO A 684 -26.62 -19.13 -18.67
C PRO A 684 -25.66 -19.08 -19.87
N ALA A 685 -24.94 -20.18 -20.12
CA ALA A 685 -23.98 -20.28 -21.23
C ALA A 685 -24.61 -20.00 -22.62
N SER A 686 -25.92 -20.23 -22.76
CA SER A 686 -26.69 -19.95 -23.97
C SER A 686 -27.06 -18.46 -24.17
N HIS A 687 -26.83 -17.61 -23.17
CA HIS A 687 -27.14 -16.19 -23.27
C HIS A 687 -26.23 -15.52 -24.33
N PRO A 688 -26.74 -14.72 -25.28
CA PRO A 688 -25.96 -14.23 -26.42
C PRO A 688 -24.70 -13.41 -26.05
N GLN A 689 -24.74 -12.73 -24.90
CA GLN A 689 -23.61 -11.96 -24.38
C GLN A 689 -22.86 -12.65 -23.23
N ALA A 690 -23.10 -13.93 -22.95
CA ALA A 690 -22.52 -14.64 -21.80
C ALA A 690 -20.99 -14.53 -21.77
N ALA A 691 -20.33 -14.80 -22.89
CA ALA A 691 -18.87 -14.80 -22.99
C ALA A 691 -18.26 -13.44 -22.66
N TRP A 692 -18.91 -12.35 -23.08
CA TRP A 692 -18.46 -10.98 -22.79
C TRP A 692 -18.64 -10.61 -21.31
N ILE A 693 -19.75 -11.04 -20.73
CA ILE A 693 -20.07 -10.76 -19.32
C ILE A 693 -19.14 -11.52 -18.39
N GLU A 694 -18.88 -12.81 -18.67
CA GLU A 694 -17.92 -13.60 -17.91
C GLU A 694 -16.49 -13.07 -18.07
N ALA A 695 -16.12 -12.60 -19.27
CA ALA A 695 -14.83 -11.95 -19.48
C ALA A 695 -14.66 -10.67 -18.64
N LEU A 696 -15.73 -9.89 -18.41
CA LEU A 696 -15.67 -8.76 -17.47
C LEU A 696 -15.40 -9.23 -16.04
N LYS A 697 -16.13 -10.25 -15.58
CA LYS A 697 -16.01 -10.79 -14.21
C LYS A 697 -14.63 -11.39 -13.96
N ASN A 698 -14.13 -12.18 -14.90
CA ASN A 698 -12.81 -12.80 -14.83
C ASN A 698 -11.66 -11.78 -14.87
N GLN A 699 -11.91 -10.59 -15.43
CA GLN A 699 -10.96 -9.48 -15.43
C GLN A 699 -11.15 -8.52 -14.24
N GLY A 700 -11.98 -8.87 -13.26
CA GLY A 700 -12.25 -8.03 -12.08
C GLY A 700 -12.97 -6.71 -12.40
N ILE A 701 -13.51 -6.53 -13.61
CA ILE A 701 -14.11 -5.26 -14.04
C ILE A 701 -15.45 -5.05 -13.35
N THR A 702 -16.20 -6.13 -13.10
CA THR A 702 -17.53 -6.08 -12.49
C THR A 702 -17.73 -7.19 -11.46
N SER A 703 -18.41 -6.87 -10.36
CA SER A 703 -18.87 -7.85 -9.38
C SER A 703 -20.26 -8.42 -9.69
N GLY A 704 -21.05 -7.76 -10.55
CA GLY A 704 -22.48 -8.02 -10.75
C GLY A 704 -23.33 -6.79 -10.41
N CYS A 705 -24.65 -6.89 -10.61
CA CYS A 705 -25.62 -5.99 -9.98
C CYS A 705 -26.02 -6.47 -8.58
N SER A 706 -25.82 -7.75 -8.30
CA SER A 706 -25.90 -8.38 -6.97
C SER A 706 -24.72 -9.34 -6.81
N THR A 707 -24.69 -10.09 -5.70
CA THR A 707 -23.67 -11.13 -5.49
C THR A 707 -23.80 -12.30 -6.47
N THR A 708 -24.98 -12.53 -7.04
CA THR A 708 -25.27 -13.66 -7.91
C THR A 708 -25.70 -13.27 -9.33
N GLU A 709 -26.13 -12.03 -9.57
CA GLU A 709 -26.70 -11.60 -10.86
C GLU A 709 -25.87 -10.48 -11.53
N TYR A 710 -25.91 -10.44 -12.86
CA TYR A 710 -25.27 -9.40 -13.66
C TYR A 710 -26.22 -8.27 -14.11
N CYS A 711 -27.50 -8.57 -14.31
CA CYS A 711 -28.55 -7.70 -14.86
C CYS A 711 -28.23 -7.21 -16.29
N PRO A 712 -28.13 -8.08 -17.31
CA PRO A 712 -27.58 -7.73 -18.63
C PRO A 712 -28.38 -6.68 -19.39
N ASN A 713 -29.71 -6.66 -19.22
CA ASN A 713 -30.62 -5.80 -19.97
C ASN A 713 -30.88 -4.45 -19.29
N LYS A 714 -30.39 -4.25 -18.07
CA LYS A 714 -30.53 -2.97 -17.37
C LYS A 714 -29.70 -1.92 -18.11
N PRO A 715 -30.24 -0.71 -18.37
CA PRO A 715 -29.45 0.41 -18.85
C PRO A 715 -28.27 0.69 -17.93
N ILE A 716 -27.09 0.93 -18.49
CA ILE A 716 -25.91 1.25 -17.69
C ILE A 716 -25.96 2.71 -17.24
N THR A 717 -25.78 2.92 -15.93
CA THR A 717 -25.74 4.27 -15.35
C THR A 717 -24.37 4.90 -15.52
N ARG A 718 -24.27 6.23 -15.38
CA ARG A 718 -23.01 6.97 -15.39
C ARG A 718 -22.03 6.48 -14.32
N SER A 719 -22.53 6.12 -13.14
CA SER A 719 -21.69 5.59 -12.06
C SER A 719 -21.18 4.18 -12.35
N GLU A 720 -22.01 3.30 -12.90
CA GLU A 720 -21.60 1.96 -13.33
C GLU A 720 -20.58 2.05 -14.48
N ALA A 721 -20.80 2.93 -15.47
CA ALA A 721 -19.86 3.19 -16.55
C ALA A 721 -18.51 3.70 -16.02
N ALA A 722 -18.50 4.61 -15.04
CA ALA A 722 -17.28 5.09 -14.40
C ALA A 722 -16.50 3.96 -13.71
N ILE A 723 -17.17 3.12 -12.92
CA ILE A 723 -16.53 1.96 -12.25
C ILE A 723 -15.93 1.02 -13.30
N PHE A 724 -16.70 0.67 -14.33
CA PHE A 724 -16.27 -0.27 -15.35
C PHE A 724 -15.09 0.30 -16.16
N THR A 725 -15.15 1.57 -16.56
CA THR A 725 -14.06 2.25 -17.26
C THR A 725 -12.79 2.31 -16.40
N ARG A 726 -12.89 2.68 -15.12
CA ARG A 726 -11.74 2.71 -14.21
C ARG A 726 -11.09 1.33 -14.12
N ASN A 727 -11.87 0.30 -13.78
CA ASN A 727 -11.35 -1.06 -13.61
C ASN A 727 -10.83 -1.64 -14.94
N ALA A 728 -11.44 -1.28 -16.07
CA ALA A 728 -11.01 -1.75 -17.38
C ALA A 728 -9.65 -1.17 -17.78
N PHE A 729 -9.35 0.08 -17.43
CA PHE A 729 -8.13 0.75 -17.89
C PHE A 729 -7.09 0.99 -16.79
N GLY A 730 -7.30 0.45 -15.57
CA GLY A 730 -6.33 0.56 -14.47
C GLY A 730 -6.11 1.98 -13.98
N LEU A 731 -7.20 2.77 -13.93
CA LEU A 731 -7.14 4.23 -13.71
C LEU A 731 -7.28 4.68 -12.26
#